data_AF-A0A2E4MW28-F1
#
_entry.id   AF-A0A2E4MW28-F1
#
_cell.length_a   1.000
_cell.length_b   1.000
_cell.length_c   1.000
_cell.angle_alpha   90.00
_cell.angle_beta   90.00
_cell.angle_gamma   90.00
#
_symmetry.space_group_name_H-M   'P 1'
#
loop_
_entity.id
_entity.type
_entity.pdbx_description
1 polymer ?
#
loop_
_entity_poly.entity_id
_entity_poly.type
_entity_poly.pdbx_seq_one_letter_code
_entity_poly.pdbx_strand_id
1 'polypeptide(L)'
;MFLLDSHAVGITLMTLVFFGALQASVTIDEAPAEPGRWGFRPVQQETLAVNPPNFSWRPQQDAVSYILEVSGDDAFRDVVYTAKDISYNVHTPTRTFSPGSYFWRFQFTSRMGERSSWSQTRAFTIPESAVEMPLPDLAELIDRIPRTHPRLFLRPEDLVDLRVRRETDLQAHYQALVAECNELLEDPVPTEEPPLYDDDMVRGSDRWREVWWGNRRYTQKTMNGAATLAFTWLLDGNEAYAAEAKRILMACAEWDPKGSTGYRYNDEAGMPYNYYFCRTYTFLYDYLTEEERDVCRGLMKIRGDEMNDHLNPRHFWRPYGSHANRAWHFLGEIGITFLGEVKGAEEWVWFAMNVFANTYPVWNDDDGGWHEGTAYWNSYQSRFTWWADIMRAATEINAFDKPYYSQVGYYAMYLQPPGTRGGGFGDLTARRDSDDNVNLMRVFAAQAGNPHWQWYVDVHGKEDRPRGYVDYIRGALPGIKPKKPTDLPTARLFKGVGQAYLNTNLIDAKENVEIVFKSSPFGTQSHGYDSNNAFLLYAFGERLLIRTGRRDSYGSEHHKEWMWHTKSVNSITVNGESQGKRTADARGEITDFYTSERLDYVVGEAGNAYEGILDRFTRKILFLKPDVIVVYDVVQAPEASSFEWRLHAPTEMAIDGPSARVVNGDAACDVDFLWPRDLVTSVTDKFDTPPRPRIKLVEYHLMNTPPTPFTFQTFVTVIRPYKSAGSKTASIEKSEPVESGYGIKIRTELGQTTFLLQPDGGKFLNWEGVATSGSVRVVGDGVNFERE
;
A
#
# COMPACT_ATOMS: atom_id res chain seq x y z
N MET A 1 -76.92 54.00 -44.45
CA MET A 1 -76.40 55.29 -44.94
C MET A 1 -75.22 55.63 -44.04
N PHE A 2 -74.00 55.48 -44.59
CA PHE A 2 -72.67 56.02 -44.21
C PHE A 2 -72.48 56.58 -42.78
N LEU A 3 -71.42 56.28 -42.01
CA LEU A 3 -70.00 56.11 -42.31
C LEU A 3 -69.26 55.48 -41.11
N LEU A 4 -68.15 54.79 -41.39
CA LEU A 4 -67.11 54.33 -40.46
C LEU A 4 -66.29 55.50 -39.88
N ASP A 5 -65.83 55.39 -38.63
CA ASP A 5 -64.40 55.44 -38.22
C ASP A 5 -64.31 55.43 -36.68
N SER A 6 -63.72 54.40 -36.05
CA SER A 6 -62.28 54.19 -35.81
C SER A 6 -61.73 55.06 -34.67
N HIS A 7 -61.62 54.49 -33.46
CA HIS A 7 -60.42 54.53 -32.60
C HIS A 7 -60.69 53.72 -31.32
N ALA A 8 -60.03 52.56 -31.21
CA ALA A 8 -60.11 51.65 -30.09
C ALA A 8 -59.29 52.17 -28.90
N VAL A 9 -59.94 52.26 -27.73
CA VAL A 9 -59.31 52.48 -26.43
C VAL A 9 -58.89 51.13 -25.88
N GLY A 10 -57.60 50.82 -25.95
CA GLY A 10 -57.00 49.65 -25.29
C GLY A 10 -56.65 49.98 -23.84
N ILE A 11 -57.36 49.35 -22.91
CA ILE A 11 -57.07 49.38 -21.47
C ILE A 11 -55.79 48.58 -21.23
N THR A 12 -54.70 49.25 -20.84
CA THR A 12 -53.47 48.60 -20.38
C THR A 12 -53.65 48.15 -18.92
N LEU A 13 -53.97 46.87 -18.73
CA LEU A 13 -53.92 46.22 -17.42
C LEU A 13 -52.44 45.89 -17.12
N MET A 14 -51.83 46.63 -16.19
CA MET A 14 -50.45 46.40 -15.76
C MET A 14 -50.43 45.25 -14.75
N THR A 15 -50.30 44.02 -15.25
CA THR A 15 -50.09 42.82 -14.42
C THR A 15 -48.64 42.82 -13.93
N LEU A 16 -48.44 43.24 -12.67
CA LEU A 16 -47.18 43.08 -11.95
C LEU A 16 -46.96 41.58 -11.68
N VAL A 17 -46.26 40.91 -12.60
CA VAL A 17 -45.75 39.56 -12.38
C VAL A 17 -44.50 39.70 -11.51
N PHE A 18 -44.64 39.41 -10.22
CA PHE A 18 -43.50 39.08 -9.36
C PHE A 18 -42.92 37.75 -9.87
N PHE A 19 -41.98 37.82 -10.82
CA PHE A 19 -41.03 36.73 -11.03
C PHE A 19 -40.09 36.71 -9.82
N GLY A 20 -40.53 36.08 -8.74
CA GLY A 20 -39.60 35.50 -7.79
C GLY A 20 -38.83 34.44 -8.55
N ALA A 21 -37.64 34.78 -9.04
CA ALA A 21 -36.70 33.79 -9.53
C ALA A 21 -36.31 32.91 -8.33
N LEU A 22 -37.04 31.82 -8.14
CA LEU A 22 -36.48 30.62 -7.53
C LEU A 22 -35.35 30.19 -8.46
N GLN A 23 -34.14 30.73 -8.25
CA GLN A 23 -32.95 30.09 -8.77
C GLN A 23 -32.96 28.69 -8.20
N ALA A 24 -33.13 27.69 -9.07
CA ALA A 24 -32.96 26.31 -8.69
C ALA A 24 -31.53 26.17 -8.16
N SER A 25 -31.38 25.98 -6.86
CA SER A 25 -30.06 25.76 -6.25
C SER A 25 -29.44 24.54 -6.91
N VAL A 26 -28.19 24.67 -7.37
CA VAL A 26 -27.45 23.53 -7.92
C VAL A 26 -27.42 22.42 -6.85
N THR A 27 -27.80 21.21 -7.26
CA THR A 27 -27.89 20.05 -6.36
C THR A 27 -26.51 19.45 -6.11
N ILE A 28 -26.25 19.05 -4.87
CA ILE A 28 -25.04 18.28 -4.52
C ILE A 28 -25.19 16.83 -4.99
N ASP A 29 -24.15 16.29 -5.62
CA ASP A 29 -23.96 14.87 -5.86
C ASP A 29 -23.43 14.19 -4.58
N GLU A 30 -24.31 13.44 -3.91
CA GLU A 30 -24.06 12.66 -2.70
C GLU A 30 -23.86 11.17 -2.98
N ALA A 31 -23.76 10.76 -4.24
CA ALA A 31 -23.62 9.34 -4.57
C ALA A 31 -22.36 8.77 -3.90
N PRO A 32 -22.45 7.58 -3.28
CA PRO A 32 -21.31 6.97 -2.62
C PRO A 32 -20.14 6.78 -3.61
N ALA A 33 -18.94 6.66 -3.07
CA ALA A 33 -17.78 6.33 -3.89
C ALA A 33 -17.98 4.95 -4.52
N GLU A 34 -17.71 4.87 -5.82
CA GLU A 34 -17.57 3.58 -6.51
C GLU A 34 -16.40 2.79 -5.88
N PRO A 35 -16.43 1.45 -5.95
CA PRO A 35 -15.27 0.61 -5.66
C PRO A 35 -14.02 1.13 -6.37
N GLY A 36 -12.90 1.26 -5.64
CA GLY A 36 -11.67 1.85 -6.19
C GLY A 36 -11.69 3.38 -6.32
N ARG A 37 -12.56 4.08 -5.58
CA ARG A 37 -12.53 5.55 -5.36
C ARG A 37 -12.22 5.86 -3.90
N TRP A 38 -11.69 7.06 -3.65
CA TRP A 38 -11.26 7.44 -2.30
C TRP A 38 -12.42 7.61 -1.31
N GLY A 39 -13.50 8.25 -1.76
CA GLY A 39 -14.72 8.41 -0.96
C GLY A 39 -14.71 9.62 -0.02
N PHE A 40 -15.83 9.73 0.72
CA PHE A 40 -16.01 10.77 1.73
C PHE A 40 -15.19 10.42 2.96
N ARG A 41 -14.44 11.39 3.50
CA ARG A 41 -13.69 11.25 4.74
C ARG A 41 -13.83 12.52 5.60
N PRO A 42 -13.96 12.41 6.93
CA PRO A 42 -14.25 11.18 7.67
C PRO A 42 -15.53 10.47 7.19
N VAL A 43 -15.52 9.13 7.16
CA VAL A 43 -16.75 8.36 6.91
C VAL A 43 -17.69 8.50 8.10
N GLN A 44 -18.97 8.18 7.89
CA GLN A 44 -19.97 8.25 8.95
C GLN A 44 -19.54 7.40 10.16
N GLN A 45 -19.48 8.03 11.33
CA GLN A 45 -19.10 7.45 12.63
C GLN A 45 -17.64 6.96 12.71
N GLU A 46 -16.75 7.46 11.87
CA GLU A 46 -15.31 7.14 11.96
C GLU A 46 -14.70 7.68 13.27
N THR A 47 -13.85 6.87 13.90
CA THR A 47 -12.95 7.33 14.97
C THR A 47 -11.58 7.58 14.35
N LEU A 48 -11.07 8.81 14.51
CA LEU A 48 -9.90 9.25 13.76
C LEU A 48 -8.60 8.93 14.48
N ALA A 49 -7.57 8.56 13.69
CA ALA A 49 -6.21 8.40 14.18
C ALA A 49 -5.42 9.73 14.21
N VAL A 50 -5.94 10.79 13.58
CA VAL A 50 -5.29 12.10 13.45
C VAL A 50 -6.23 13.24 13.82
N ASN A 51 -5.65 14.34 14.28
CA ASN A 51 -6.32 15.58 14.63
C ASN A 51 -5.53 16.76 14.04
N PRO A 52 -6.11 17.63 13.21
CA PRO A 52 -7.49 17.64 12.76
C PRO A 52 -7.82 16.54 11.73
N PRO A 53 -9.11 16.35 11.38
CA PRO A 53 -9.50 15.43 10.33
C PRO A 53 -9.00 15.87 8.96
N ASN A 54 -8.65 14.88 8.13
CA ASN A 54 -8.38 15.06 6.71
C ASN A 54 -9.68 14.88 5.92
N PHE A 55 -10.30 15.98 5.51
CA PHE A 55 -11.59 15.95 4.84
C PHE A 55 -11.44 15.65 3.36
N SER A 56 -12.32 14.79 2.84
CA SER A 56 -12.49 14.52 1.41
C SER A 56 -13.96 14.38 1.12
N TRP A 57 -14.42 14.94 0.01
CA TRP A 57 -15.78 14.78 -0.47
C TRP A 57 -15.81 14.57 -1.99
N ARG A 58 -16.96 14.12 -2.48
CA ARG A 58 -17.18 13.90 -3.90
C ARG A 58 -17.00 15.20 -4.68
N PRO A 59 -16.13 15.23 -5.72
CA PRO A 59 -16.04 16.37 -6.62
C PRO A 59 -17.41 16.70 -7.21
N GLN A 60 -17.76 17.98 -7.19
CA GLN A 60 -19.05 18.47 -7.66
C GLN A 60 -18.89 19.04 -9.07
N GLN A 61 -19.86 18.77 -9.93
CA GLN A 61 -19.83 19.28 -11.31
C GLN A 61 -19.86 20.81 -11.30
N ASP A 62 -18.99 21.43 -12.11
CA ASP A 62 -18.85 22.88 -12.27
C ASP A 62 -18.52 23.67 -10.99
N ALA A 63 -18.14 23.02 -9.89
CA ALA A 63 -17.69 23.69 -8.68
C ALA A 63 -16.40 24.48 -8.89
N VAL A 64 -16.35 25.71 -8.37
CA VAL A 64 -15.17 26.58 -8.38
C VAL A 64 -14.63 26.86 -6.98
N SER A 65 -15.45 26.68 -5.94
CA SER A 65 -15.04 26.80 -4.55
C SER A 65 -15.99 26.03 -3.63
N TYR A 66 -15.50 25.70 -2.43
CA TYR A 66 -16.25 25.03 -1.39
C TYR A 66 -16.21 25.82 -0.07
N ILE A 67 -17.24 25.62 0.74
CA ILE A 67 -17.27 25.97 2.16
C ILE A 67 -17.47 24.68 2.95
N LEU A 68 -16.66 24.47 3.98
CA LEU A 68 -16.72 23.34 4.92
C LEU A 68 -17.05 23.87 6.32
N GLU A 69 -17.98 23.22 7.02
CA GLU A 69 -18.27 23.47 8.43
C GLU A 69 -18.06 22.22 9.27
N VAL A 70 -17.49 22.40 10.46
CA VAL A 70 -17.44 21.41 11.53
C VAL A 70 -18.15 21.96 12.75
N SER A 71 -19.00 21.15 13.38
CA SER A 71 -19.88 21.54 14.48
C SER A 71 -19.82 20.54 15.63
N GLY A 72 -20.00 21.01 16.86
CA GLY A 72 -20.21 20.18 18.05
C GLY A 72 -21.61 19.56 18.12
N ASP A 73 -22.59 20.08 17.36
CA ASP A 73 -23.95 19.54 17.24
C ASP A 73 -24.41 19.35 15.79
N ASP A 74 -25.30 18.39 15.57
CA ASP A 74 -25.80 17.98 14.24
C ASP A 74 -26.71 19.01 13.57
N ALA A 75 -27.30 19.93 14.36
CA ALA A 75 -28.07 21.06 13.88
C ALA A 75 -27.21 22.28 13.48
N PHE A 76 -25.88 22.20 13.65
CA PHE A 76 -24.93 23.28 13.32
C PHE A 76 -25.23 24.60 14.04
N ARG A 77 -25.58 24.52 15.34
CA ARG A 77 -25.71 25.69 16.23
C ARG A 77 -24.38 26.02 16.92
N ASP A 78 -23.50 25.04 17.08
CA ASP A 78 -22.15 25.15 17.64
C ASP A 78 -21.09 24.88 16.57
N VAL A 79 -21.02 25.76 15.56
CA VAL A 79 -19.99 25.66 14.51
C VAL A 79 -18.63 26.03 15.08
N VAL A 80 -17.81 25.01 15.32
CA VAL A 80 -16.45 25.15 15.87
C VAL A 80 -15.40 25.44 14.80
N TYR A 81 -15.70 25.21 13.51
CA TYR A 81 -14.78 25.53 12.41
C TYR A 81 -15.52 25.81 11.10
N THR A 82 -15.05 26.81 10.37
CA THR A 82 -15.51 27.12 9.02
C THR A 82 -14.30 27.41 8.13
N ALA A 83 -14.17 26.68 7.04
CA ALA A 83 -13.23 26.98 5.96
C ALA A 83 -14.00 27.44 4.72
N LYS A 84 -13.53 28.49 4.06
CA LYS A 84 -14.15 29.10 2.89
C LYS A 84 -13.15 29.14 1.74
N ASP A 85 -13.67 29.35 0.53
CA ASP A 85 -12.87 29.53 -0.69
C ASP A 85 -11.93 28.35 -0.98
N ILE A 86 -12.29 27.15 -0.51
CA ILE A 86 -11.50 25.95 -0.71
C ILE A 86 -11.59 25.56 -2.19
N SER A 87 -10.44 25.46 -2.87
CA SER A 87 -10.41 25.18 -4.32
C SER A 87 -10.48 23.69 -4.65
N TYR A 88 -10.13 22.82 -3.72
CA TYR A 88 -10.14 21.36 -3.90
C TYR A 88 -11.32 20.70 -3.18
N ASN A 89 -11.62 19.46 -3.57
CA ASN A 89 -12.59 18.62 -2.89
C ASN A 89 -12.02 17.90 -1.64
N VAL A 90 -10.95 18.47 -1.08
CA VAL A 90 -10.26 18.02 0.13
C VAL A 90 -9.88 19.21 0.99
N HIS A 91 -9.75 19.01 2.29
CA HIS A 91 -9.33 20.06 3.22
C HIS A 91 -8.76 19.48 4.52
N THR A 92 -7.63 20.00 4.97
CA THR A 92 -7.09 19.72 6.31
C THR A 92 -7.05 21.03 7.09
N PRO A 93 -7.71 21.14 8.25
CA PRO A 93 -7.67 22.35 9.07
C PRO A 93 -6.25 22.72 9.53
N THR A 94 -6.02 24.01 9.73
CA THR A 94 -4.76 24.58 10.23
C THR A 94 -4.62 24.50 11.75
N ARG A 95 -5.62 23.95 12.44
CA ARG A 95 -5.66 23.83 13.90
C ARG A 95 -6.31 22.53 14.33
N THR A 96 -5.95 22.05 15.51
CA THR A 96 -6.54 20.88 16.16
C THR A 96 -7.89 21.20 16.81
N PHE A 97 -8.65 20.15 17.10
CA PHE A 97 -9.89 20.21 17.88
C PHE A 97 -9.69 19.52 19.24
N SER A 98 -10.52 19.85 20.23
CA SER A 98 -10.58 19.07 21.47
C SER A 98 -11.07 17.63 21.17
N PRO A 99 -10.69 16.62 21.98
CA PRO A 99 -11.30 15.30 21.87
C PRO A 99 -12.82 15.37 22.05
N GLY A 100 -13.57 14.62 21.23
CA GLY A 100 -15.02 14.67 21.24
C GLY A 100 -15.67 14.18 19.95
N SER A 101 -17.00 14.22 19.92
CA SER A 101 -17.81 13.91 18.75
C SER A 101 -18.17 15.17 17.99
N TYR A 102 -18.06 15.12 16.67
CA TYR A 102 -18.25 16.26 15.78
C TYR A 102 -19.07 15.88 14.55
N PHE A 103 -19.62 16.90 13.90
CA PHE A 103 -20.40 16.79 12.68
C PHE A 103 -19.78 17.69 11.62
N TRP A 104 -19.76 17.24 10.36
CA TRP A 104 -19.30 18.05 9.25
C TRP A 104 -20.26 18.03 8.07
N ARG A 105 -20.23 19.13 7.31
CA ARG A 105 -20.95 19.31 6.04
C ARG A 105 -20.20 20.27 5.15
N PHE A 106 -20.42 20.18 3.85
CA PHE A 106 -19.87 21.11 2.87
C PHE A 106 -20.96 21.63 1.93
N GLN A 107 -20.62 22.66 1.18
CA GLN A 107 -21.42 23.18 0.07
C GLN A 107 -20.47 23.81 -0.95
N PHE A 108 -20.93 24.01 -2.18
CA PHE A 108 -20.10 24.57 -3.23
C PHE A 108 -20.75 25.75 -3.94
N THR A 109 -19.91 26.54 -4.59
CA THR A 109 -20.33 27.56 -5.55
C THR A 109 -19.95 27.08 -6.95
N SER A 110 -20.92 27.11 -7.87
CA SER A 110 -20.72 26.74 -9.27
C SER A 110 -20.01 27.85 -10.05
N ARG A 111 -19.51 27.54 -11.24
CA ARG A 111 -18.91 28.52 -12.17
C ARG A 111 -19.87 29.65 -12.55
N MET A 112 -21.18 29.43 -12.45
CA MET A 112 -22.21 30.45 -12.69
C MET A 112 -22.48 31.34 -11.46
N GLY A 113 -21.77 31.12 -10.35
CA GLY A 113 -21.94 31.87 -9.10
C GLY A 113 -23.09 31.35 -8.23
N GLU A 114 -23.72 30.24 -8.60
CA GLU A 114 -24.83 29.65 -7.86
C GLU A 114 -24.32 28.84 -6.67
N ARG A 115 -24.92 29.00 -5.50
CA ARG A 115 -24.56 28.28 -4.28
C ARG A 115 -25.46 27.07 -4.12
N SER A 116 -24.87 25.90 -3.85
CA SER A 116 -25.62 24.68 -3.55
C SER A 116 -26.30 24.74 -2.19
N SER A 117 -27.23 23.81 -1.93
CA SER A 117 -27.60 23.45 -0.55
C SER A 117 -26.40 22.90 0.21
N TRP A 118 -26.52 22.73 1.53
CA TRP A 118 -25.56 21.95 2.31
C TRP A 118 -25.63 20.46 1.96
N SER A 119 -24.49 19.78 2.09
CA SER A 119 -24.35 18.34 1.98
C SER A 119 -25.09 17.62 3.11
N GLN A 120 -25.21 16.30 2.99
CA GLN A 120 -25.55 15.45 4.12
C GLN A 120 -24.56 15.64 5.26
N THR A 121 -25.07 15.73 6.49
CA THR A 121 -24.29 15.79 7.72
C THR A 121 -23.64 14.44 7.99
N ARG A 122 -22.34 14.45 8.28
CA ARG A 122 -21.57 13.25 8.65
C ARG A 122 -20.94 13.41 10.03
N ALA A 123 -20.98 12.38 10.85
CA ALA A 123 -20.44 12.38 12.20
C ALA A 123 -19.07 11.69 12.27
N PHE A 124 -18.20 12.13 13.18
CA PHE A 124 -16.92 11.48 13.50
C PHE A 124 -16.53 11.73 14.95
N THR A 125 -15.54 10.99 15.44
CA THR A 125 -14.99 11.16 16.80
C THR A 125 -13.48 11.35 16.75
N ILE A 126 -13.00 12.34 17.51
CA ILE A 126 -11.57 12.55 17.77
C ILE A 126 -11.28 12.01 19.18
N PRO A 127 -10.51 10.92 19.33
CA PRO A 127 -10.06 10.44 20.63
C PRO A 127 -8.89 11.30 21.16
N GLU A 128 -8.64 11.22 22.47
CA GLU A 128 -7.47 11.86 23.10
C GLU A 128 -6.13 11.35 22.54
N SER A 129 -6.11 10.12 22.03
CA SER A 129 -4.92 9.50 21.43
C SER A 129 -4.67 9.89 19.96
N ALA A 130 -5.48 10.76 19.35
CA ALA A 130 -5.29 11.15 17.96
C ALA A 130 -4.01 11.97 17.78
N VAL A 131 -3.22 11.66 16.75
CA VAL A 131 -1.96 12.37 16.49
C VAL A 131 -2.23 13.77 15.93
N GLU A 132 -1.63 14.78 16.52
CA GLU A 132 -1.77 16.17 16.07
C GLU A 132 -0.96 16.44 14.80
N MET A 133 -1.65 16.72 13.68
CA MET A 133 -1.04 16.96 12.37
C MET A 133 -1.81 18.00 11.55
N PRO A 134 -1.90 19.27 12.00
CA PRO A 134 -2.50 20.33 11.20
C PRO A 134 -1.69 20.57 9.92
N LEU A 135 -2.39 20.89 8.82
CA LEU A 135 -1.73 21.36 7.60
C LEU A 135 -1.71 22.89 7.63
N PRO A 136 -0.54 23.55 7.57
CA PRO A 136 -0.45 25.00 7.44
C PRO A 136 -1.22 25.50 6.21
N ASP A 137 -1.69 26.75 6.26
CA ASP A 137 -2.28 27.35 5.06
C ASP A 137 -1.22 27.56 3.96
N LEU A 138 -1.67 27.89 2.76
CA LEU A 138 -0.77 28.04 1.61
C LEU A 138 0.33 29.08 1.87
N ALA A 139 0.00 30.22 2.47
CA ALA A 139 0.96 31.29 2.68
C ALA A 139 2.05 30.87 3.67
N GLU A 140 1.66 30.28 4.80
CA GLU A 140 2.59 29.76 5.80
C GLU A 140 3.45 28.62 5.23
N LEU A 141 2.83 27.69 4.49
CA LEU A 141 3.55 26.58 3.87
C LEU A 141 4.64 27.06 2.92
N ILE A 142 4.34 28.05 2.09
CA ILE A 142 5.30 28.64 1.13
C ILE A 142 6.41 29.42 1.84
N ASP A 143 6.08 30.15 2.92
CA ASP A 143 7.09 30.94 3.66
C ASP A 143 8.13 30.06 4.38
N ARG A 144 7.77 28.81 4.75
CA ARG A 144 8.72 27.84 5.33
C ARG A 144 9.81 27.37 4.36
N ILE A 145 9.54 27.44 3.04
CA ILE A 145 10.46 26.95 2.00
C ILE A 145 11.61 27.97 1.81
N PRO A 146 12.89 27.52 1.78
CA PRO A 146 14.02 28.43 1.58
C PRO A 146 13.91 29.29 0.32
N ARG A 147 14.19 30.59 0.47
CA ARG A 147 14.17 31.54 -0.66
C ARG A 147 15.34 31.36 -1.62
N THR A 148 16.45 30.81 -1.15
CA THR A 148 17.65 30.52 -1.96
C THR A 148 17.85 29.01 -2.12
N HIS A 149 18.68 28.63 -3.08
CA HIS A 149 19.04 27.24 -3.33
C HIS A 149 20.21 26.80 -2.43
N PRO A 150 20.34 25.48 -2.16
CA PRO A 150 19.45 24.38 -2.54
C PRO A 150 18.14 24.35 -1.76
N ARG A 151 17.09 23.77 -2.37
CA ARG A 151 15.73 23.66 -1.78
C ARG A 151 15.23 22.22 -1.60
N LEU A 152 15.98 21.22 -2.07
CA LEU A 152 15.60 19.80 -1.97
C LEU A 152 16.59 19.07 -1.06
N PHE A 153 16.08 18.20 -0.18
CA PHE A 153 16.78 17.37 0.82
C PHE A 153 17.50 18.11 1.95
N LEU A 154 17.98 19.33 1.70
CA LEU A 154 18.65 20.17 2.69
C LEU A 154 18.28 21.63 2.45
N ARG A 155 18.46 22.44 3.49
CA ARG A 155 18.35 23.89 3.43
C ARG A 155 19.73 24.51 3.17
N PRO A 156 19.82 25.74 2.63
CA PRO A 156 21.10 26.41 2.39
C PRO A 156 21.97 26.52 3.65
N GLU A 157 21.36 26.75 4.81
CA GLU A 157 22.02 26.82 6.11
C GLU A 157 22.65 25.50 6.58
N ASP A 158 22.14 24.35 6.14
CA ASP A 158 22.65 23.02 6.53
C ASP A 158 24.01 22.71 5.87
N LEU A 159 24.32 23.36 4.75
CA LEU A 159 25.55 23.11 3.97
C LEU A 159 26.82 23.32 4.79
N VAL A 160 26.83 24.28 5.70
CA VAL A 160 28.01 24.60 6.52
C VAL A 160 28.37 23.41 7.40
N ASP A 161 27.39 22.81 8.09
CA ASP A 161 27.60 21.63 8.92
C ASP A 161 28.00 20.41 8.08
N LEU A 162 27.29 20.16 6.98
CA LEU A 162 27.57 19.03 6.10
C LEU A 162 28.99 19.07 5.51
N ARG A 163 29.52 20.27 5.21
CA ARG A 163 30.92 20.46 4.76
C ARG A 163 31.93 20.14 5.85
N VAL A 164 31.64 20.46 7.11
CA VAL A 164 32.51 20.12 8.25
C VAL A 164 32.48 18.61 8.50
N ARG A 165 31.28 18.02 8.52
CA ARG A 165 31.10 16.59 8.81
C ARG A 165 31.73 15.67 7.79
N ARG A 166 31.88 16.14 6.55
CA ARG A 166 32.67 15.52 5.50
C ARG A 166 34.07 15.08 5.93
N GLU A 167 34.72 15.87 6.79
CA GLU A 167 36.08 15.61 7.29
C GLU A 167 36.10 14.76 8.57
N THR A 168 34.91 14.37 9.06
CA THR A 168 34.75 13.65 10.32
C THR A 168 33.88 12.40 10.12
N ASP A 169 32.66 12.38 10.65
CA ASP A 169 31.79 11.20 10.67
C ASP A 169 31.18 10.85 9.30
N LEU A 170 31.16 11.79 8.34
CA LEU A 170 30.69 11.54 6.97
C LEU A 170 31.83 11.28 5.96
N GLN A 171 33.07 11.12 6.40
CA GLN A 171 34.20 10.94 5.49
C GLN A 171 34.06 9.74 4.55
N ALA A 172 33.57 8.60 5.04
CA ALA A 172 33.34 7.42 4.20
C ALA A 172 32.25 7.65 3.15
N HIS A 173 31.17 8.37 3.52
CA HIS A 173 30.09 8.74 2.59
C HIS A 173 30.61 9.69 1.51
N TYR A 174 31.43 10.67 1.89
CA TYR A 174 32.04 11.60 0.96
C TYR A 174 33.01 10.92 -0.01
N GLN A 175 33.86 10.00 0.48
CA GLN A 175 34.78 9.26 -0.39
C GLN A 175 34.02 8.40 -1.40
N ALA A 176 32.86 7.84 -1.04
CA ALA A 176 31.99 7.14 -1.97
C ALA A 176 31.41 8.07 -3.05
N LEU A 177 31.01 9.30 -2.67
CA LEU A 177 30.59 10.33 -3.63
C LEU A 177 31.71 10.71 -4.60
N VAL A 178 32.91 10.98 -4.09
CA VAL A 178 34.09 11.33 -4.89
C VAL A 178 34.44 10.20 -5.87
N ALA A 179 34.38 8.95 -5.43
CA ALA A 179 34.60 7.80 -6.31
C ALA A 179 33.57 7.75 -7.45
N GLU A 180 32.26 7.91 -7.14
CA GLU A 180 31.21 7.95 -8.16
C GLU A 180 31.38 9.14 -9.12
N CYS A 181 31.78 10.32 -8.62
CA CYS A 181 32.06 11.48 -9.46
C CYS A 181 33.28 11.27 -10.38
N ASN A 182 34.34 10.63 -9.89
CA ASN A 182 35.52 10.33 -10.71
C ASN A 182 35.20 9.31 -11.80
N GLU A 183 34.41 8.27 -11.50
CA GLU A 183 33.90 7.34 -12.52
C GLU A 183 33.12 8.08 -13.62
N LEU A 184 32.29 9.06 -13.25
CA LEU A 184 31.53 9.88 -14.19
C LEU A 184 32.41 10.83 -15.02
N LEU A 185 33.57 11.25 -14.52
CA LEU A 185 34.53 12.05 -15.31
C LEU A 185 35.37 11.17 -16.25
N GLU A 186 35.71 9.95 -15.83
CA GLU A 186 36.47 8.99 -16.63
C GLU A 186 35.64 8.38 -17.77
N ASP A 187 34.36 8.08 -17.50
CA ASP A 187 33.37 7.60 -18.49
C ASP A 187 32.13 8.53 -18.47
N PRO A 188 32.21 9.72 -19.11
CA PRO A 188 31.11 10.66 -19.18
C PRO A 188 29.84 10.02 -19.71
N VAL A 189 28.73 10.29 -19.03
CA VAL A 189 27.43 9.74 -19.45
C VAL A 189 27.03 10.33 -20.81
N PRO A 190 26.45 9.50 -21.70
CA PRO A 190 25.87 9.98 -22.94
C PRO A 190 24.68 10.91 -22.64
N THR A 191 24.50 11.90 -23.52
CA THR A 191 23.50 12.97 -23.37
C THR A 191 22.60 13.14 -24.60
N GLU A 192 22.70 12.23 -25.57
CA GLU A 192 21.77 12.14 -26.68
C GLU A 192 20.35 11.82 -26.18
N GLU A 193 19.34 12.39 -26.82
CA GLU A 193 17.96 12.08 -26.46
C GLU A 193 17.67 10.58 -26.68
N PRO A 194 17.03 9.89 -25.71
CA PRO A 194 16.64 8.49 -25.90
C PRO A 194 15.71 8.31 -27.09
N PRO A 195 15.69 7.12 -27.73
CA PRO A 195 14.88 6.88 -28.90
C PRO A 195 13.37 6.89 -28.61
N LEU A 196 12.59 7.28 -29.61
CA LEU A 196 11.14 7.07 -29.64
C LEU A 196 10.80 5.60 -29.90
N TYR A 197 9.55 5.21 -29.64
CA TYR A 197 8.98 3.97 -30.13
C TYR A 197 8.85 4.01 -31.65
N ASP A 198 9.12 2.88 -32.28
CA ASP A 198 8.89 2.71 -33.72
C ASP A 198 7.38 2.62 -34.03
N ASP A 199 6.98 3.08 -35.21
CA ASP A 199 5.56 3.14 -35.61
C ASP A 199 4.85 1.77 -35.63
N ASP A 200 5.60 0.69 -35.89
CA ASP A 200 5.10 -0.69 -35.96
C ASP A 200 5.16 -1.42 -34.60
N MET A 201 5.59 -0.74 -33.54
CA MET A 201 5.88 -1.35 -32.25
C MET A 201 4.60 -1.67 -31.46
N VAL A 202 4.37 -2.96 -31.22
CA VAL A 202 3.22 -3.42 -30.42
C VAL A 202 3.49 -3.23 -28.93
N ARG A 203 2.59 -2.51 -28.24
CA ARG A 203 2.65 -2.31 -26.79
C ARG A 203 2.70 -3.63 -26.03
N GLY A 204 3.64 -3.77 -25.10
CA GLY A 204 3.83 -4.97 -24.28
C GLY A 204 4.73 -6.06 -24.90
N SER A 205 5.08 -5.93 -26.19
CA SER A 205 6.08 -6.79 -26.85
C SER A 205 7.47 -6.66 -26.21
N ASP A 206 8.38 -7.59 -26.51
CA ASP A 206 9.77 -7.51 -26.02
C ASP A 206 10.48 -6.25 -26.55
N ARG A 207 10.37 -5.94 -27.85
CA ARG A 207 10.90 -4.71 -28.47
C ARG A 207 10.38 -3.43 -27.78
N TRP A 208 9.08 -3.38 -27.47
CA TRP A 208 8.52 -2.25 -26.72
C TRP A 208 9.10 -2.12 -25.32
N ARG A 209 9.26 -3.23 -24.59
CA ARG A 209 9.82 -3.22 -23.24
C ARG A 209 11.29 -2.83 -23.22
N GLU A 210 12.05 -3.19 -24.24
CA GLU A 210 13.44 -2.78 -24.40
C GLU A 210 13.57 -1.26 -24.50
N VAL A 211 12.77 -0.61 -25.34
CA VAL A 211 12.77 0.86 -25.46
C VAL A 211 12.17 1.52 -24.21
N TRP A 212 10.99 1.07 -23.76
CA TRP A 212 10.31 1.66 -22.59
C TRP A 212 11.17 1.64 -21.32
N TRP A 213 11.74 0.47 -20.99
CA TRP A 213 12.58 0.32 -19.80
C TRP A 213 14.02 0.78 -20.05
N GLY A 214 14.50 0.68 -21.29
CA GLY A 214 15.79 1.21 -21.72
C GLY A 214 15.88 2.71 -21.51
N ASN A 215 14.89 3.47 -22.01
CA ASN A 215 14.79 4.91 -21.82
C ASN A 215 14.78 5.27 -20.34
N ARG A 216 13.98 4.57 -19.51
CA ARG A 216 14.01 4.77 -18.06
C ARG A 216 15.42 4.62 -17.47
N ARG A 217 16.09 3.50 -17.74
CA ARG A 217 17.43 3.24 -17.17
C ARG A 217 18.46 4.26 -17.65
N TYR A 218 18.39 4.64 -18.92
CA TYR A 218 19.25 5.66 -19.51
C TYR A 218 19.04 7.00 -18.82
N THR A 219 17.80 7.49 -18.75
CA THR A 219 17.45 8.75 -18.08
C THR A 219 17.89 8.75 -16.62
N GLN A 220 17.70 7.64 -15.89
CA GLN A 220 18.16 7.53 -14.51
C GLN A 220 19.68 7.64 -14.38
N LYS A 221 20.45 6.95 -15.24
CA LYS A 221 21.91 7.02 -15.21
C LYS A 221 22.40 8.44 -15.52
N THR A 222 21.92 9.03 -16.61
CA THR A 222 22.35 10.36 -17.07
C THR A 222 21.99 11.45 -16.06
N MET A 223 20.73 11.55 -15.65
CA MET A 223 20.28 12.66 -14.79
C MET A 223 20.70 12.50 -13.33
N ASN A 224 20.76 11.27 -12.79
CA ASN A 224 21.28 11.08 -11.43
C ASN A 224 22.78 11.35 -11.38
N GLY A 225 23.53 11.02 -12.43
CA GLY A 225 24.95 11.37 -12.54
C GLY A 225 25.19 12.87 -12.40
N ALA A 226 24.39 13.68 -13.11
CA ALA A 226 24.44 15.14 -13.00
C ALA A 226 24.11 15.64 -11.57
N ALA A 227 23.08 15.08 -10.94
CA ALA A 227 22.71 15.44 -9.56
C ALA A 227 23.80 15.07 -8.56
N THR A 228 24.44 13.90 -8.70
CA THR A 228 25.57 13.48 -7.85
C THR A 228 26.77 14.41 -8.02
N LEU A 229 27.16 14.74 -9.26
CA LEU A 229 28.25 15.69 -9.53
C LEU A 229 27.97 17.07 -8.95
N ALA A 230 26.77 17.61 -9.16
CA ALA A 230 26.37 18.91 -8.63
C ALA A 230 26.35 18.95 -7.09
N PHE A 231 25.84 17.90 -6.44
CA PHE A 231 25.85 17.82 -4.98
C PHE A 231 27.27 17.73 -4.41
N THR A 232 28.14 16.92 -5.01
CA THR A 232 29.53 16.79 -4.54
C THR A 232 30.28 18.12 -4.67
N TRP A 233 30.05 18.86 -5.77
CA TRP A 233 30.56 20.23 -5.92
C TRP A 233 30.08 21.17 -4.80
N LEU A 234 28.81 21.09 -4.38
CA LEU A 234 28.33 21.88 -3.24
C LEU A 234 29.14 21.63 -1.96
N LEU A 235 29.67 20.41 -1.78
CA LEU A 235 30.48 20.08 -0.62
C LEU A 235 31.91 20.64 -0.76
N ASP A 236 32.59 20.43 -1.88
CA ASP A 236 34.03 20.66 -2.00
C ASP A 236 34.49 21.76 -2.96
N GLY A 237 33.58 22.31 -3.77
CA GLY A 237 33.90 23.34 -4.75
C GLY A 237 34.70 22.82 -5.95
N ASN A 238 34.72 21.51 -6.23
CA ASN A 238 35.44 20.96 -7.37
C ASN A 238 34.79 21.36 -8.71
N GLU A 239 35.41 22.34 -9.37
CA GLU A 239 34.95 22.91 -10.65
C GLU A 239 34.78 21.89 -11.78
N ALA A 240 35.53 20.79 -11.78
CA ALA A 240 35.36 19.74 -12.79
C ALA A 240 34.01 19.03 -12.64
N TYR A 241 33.55 18.81 -11.41
CA TYR A 241 32.24 18.23 -11.14
C TYR A 241 31.11 19.18 -11.55
N ALA A 242 31.22 20.47 -11.23
CA ALA A 242 30.24 21.48 -11.65
C ALA A 242 30.17 21.61 -13.18
N ALA A 243 31.32 21.63 -13.86
CA ALA A 243 31.39 21.72 -15.31
C ALA A 243 30.71 20.52 -16.01
N GLU A 244 30.95 19.30 -15.54
CA GLU A 244 30.32 18.11 -16.12
C GLU A 244 28.84 18.01 -15.77
N ALA A 245 28.44 18.34 -14.53
CA ALA A 245 27.03 18.43 -14.15
C ALA A 245 26.27 19.42 -15.03
N LYS A 246 26.87 20.60 -15.29
CA LYS A 246 26.32 21.62 -16.19
C LYS A 246 26.21 21.11 -17.62
N ARG A 247 27.24 20.44 -18.15
CA ARG A 247 27.21 19.85 -19.51
C ARG A 247 26.02 18.92 -19.67
N ILE A 248 25.83 18.01 -18.70
CA ILE A 248 24.73 17.05 -18.73
C ILE A 248 23.39 17.76 -18.59
N LEU A 249 23.23 18.64 -17.59
CA LEU A 249 21.99 19.37 -17.34
C LEU A 249 21.53 20.14 -18.59
N MET A 250 22.44 20.90 -19.20
CA MET A 250 22.12 21.75 -20.35
C MET A 250 21.87 20.93 -21.62
N ALA A 251 22.63 19.86 -21.86
CA ALA A 251 22.36 18.95 -22.98
C ALA A 251 21.01 18.25 -22.83
N CYS A 252 20.67 17.79 -21.62
CA CYS A 252 19.37 17.20 -21.35
C CYS A 252 18.23 18.23 -21.40
N ALA A 253 18.50 19.52 -21.17
CA ALA A 253 17.52 20.58 -21.30
C ALA A 253 17.07 20.82 -22.76
N GLU A 254 17.86 20.37 -23.74
CA GLU A 254 17.53 20.42 -25.16
C GLU A 254 16.62 19.27 -25.62
N TRP A 255 16.46 18.21 -24.82
CA TRP A 255 15.57 17.09 -25.14
C TRP A 255 14.11 17.56 -25.25
N ASP A 256 13.34 16.98 -26.17
CA ASP A 256 11.92 17.33 -26.31
C ASP A 256 11.18 17.04 -24.98
N PRO A 257 10.58 18.07 -24.32
CA PRO A 257 9.86 17.89 -23.06
C PRO A 257 8.68 16.91 -23.14
N LYS A 258 8.16 16.65 -24.35
CA LYS A 258 7.05 15.73 -24.61
C LYS A 258 7.48 14.53 -25.48
N GLY A 259 8.78 14.39 -25.73
CA GLY A 259 9.39 13.32 -26.52
C GLY A 259 9.55 12.01 -25.75
N SER A 260 10.66 11.30 -25.98
CA SER A 260 10.89 9.95 -25.46
C SER A 260 10.93 9.85 -23.93
N THR A 261 11.16 10.98 -23.27
CA THR A 261 11.21 11.17 -21.81
C THR A 261 10.08 12.07 -21.30
N GLY A 262 9.05 12.33 -22.11
CA GLY A 262 7.84 13.04 -21.67
C GLY A 262 7.02 12.18 -20.71
N TYR A 263 6.39 12.81 -19.71
CA TYR A 263 5.61 12.10 -18.69
C TYR A 263 4.40 11.37 -19.31
N ARG A 264 3.77 11.93 -20.34
CA ARG A 264 2.64 11.29 -21.04
C ARG A 264 3.08 10.24 -22.07
N TYR A 265 4.30 10.34 -22.57
CA TYR A 265 4.85 9.40 -23.55
C TYR A 265 5.37 8.12 -22.87
N ASN A 266 6.28 8.30 -21.92
CA ASN A 266 6.89 7.24 -21.12
C ASN A 266 7.09 7.74 -19.69
N ASP A 267 6.07 7.60 -18.84
CA ASP A 267 6.11 8.07 -17.46
C ASP A 267 7.24 7.45 -16.62
N GLU A 268 7.62 6.21 -16.89
CA GLU A 268 8.77 5.55 -16.25
C GLU A 268 10.11 6.22 -16.58
N ALA A 269 10.24 6.92 -17.71
CA ALA A 269 11.39 7.77 -18.04
C ALA A 269 11.17 9.24 -17.65
N GLY A 270 9.96 9.77 -17.80
CA GLY A 270 9.64 11.16 -17.50
C GLY A 270 9.67 11.49 -16.01
N MET A 271 9.23 10.58 -15.15
CA MET A 271 9.37 10.78 -13.69
C MET A 271 10.85 10.98 -13.28
N PRO A 272 11.79 10.05 -13.56
CA PRO A 272 13.20 10.25 -13.24
C PRO A 272 13.85 11.43 -13.92
N TYR A 273 13.44 11.78 -15.14
CA TYR A 273 13.88 13.02 -15.75
C TYR A 273 13.56 14.20 -14.83
N ASN A 274 12.28 14.35 -14.48
CA ASN A 274 11.78 15.53 -13.78
C ASN A 274 12.44 15.72 -12.40
N TYR A 275 12.45 14.68 -11.55
CA TYR A 275 13.00 14.85 -10.20
C TYR A 275 14.54 14.96 -10.18
N TYR A 276 15.28 14.26 -11.05
CA TYR A 276 16.73 14.44 -11.09
C TYR A 276 17.16 15.75 -11.76
N PHE A 277 16.39 16.26 -12.73
CA PHE A 277 16.59 17.60 -13.29
C PHE A 277 16.48 18.66 -12.18
N CYS A 278 15.41 18.60 -11.39
CA CYS A 278 15.19 19.50 -10.25
C CYS A 278 16.33 19.45 -9.23
N ARG A 279 16.80 18.24 -8.87
CA ARG A 279 17.91 18.05 -7.93
C ARG A 279 19.23 18.59 -8.50
N THR A 280 19.50 18.37 -9.78
CA THR A 280 20.70 18.93 -10.42
C THR A 280 20.64 20.45 -10.45
N TYR A 281 19.53 21.04 -10.91
CA TYR A 281 19.32 22.48 -10.96
C TYR A 281 19.50 23.14 -9.58
N THR A 282 18.86 22.57 -8.56
CA THR A 282 18.90 23.13 -7.20
C THR A 282 20.30 23.04 -6.59
N PHE A 283 21.06 21.99 -6.89
CA PHE A 283 22.44 21.86 -6.40
C PHE A 283 23.44 22.72 -7.17
N LEU A 284 23.20 22.97 -8.46
CA LEU A 284 24.12 23.69 -9.33
C LEU A 284 23.75 25.18 -9.51
N TYR A 285 22.72 25.66 -8.82
CA TYR A 285 22.07 26.95 -9.08
C TYR A 285 23.04 28.14 -9.19
N ASP A 286 23.98 28.25 -8.26
CA ASP A 286 24.95 29.35 -8.17
C ASP A 286 26.04 29.28 -9.25
N TYR A 287 26.21 28.12 -9.90
CA TYR A 287 27.17 27.91 -10.98
C TYR A 287 26.58 28.23 -12.37
N LEU A 288 25.25 28.19 -12.50
CA LEU A 288 24.55 28.49 -13.75
C LEU A 288 24.53 30.00 -14.01
N THR A 289 24.53 30.39 -15.29
CA THR A 289 24.20 31.77 -15.67
C THR A 289 22.69 32.00 -15.62
N GLU A 290 22.26 33.25 -15.66
CA GLU A 290 20.82 33.55 -15.66
C GLU A 290 20.12 33.03 -16.91
N GLU A 291 20.79 33.09 -18.07
CA GLU A 291 20.29 32.56 -19.34
C GLU A 291 20.11 31.03 -19.28
N GLU A 292 21.04 30.34 -18.64
CA GLU A 292 20.96 28.88 -18.44
C GLU A 292 19.83 28.52 -17.47
N ARG A 293 19.63 29.33 -16.42
CA ARG A 293 18.48 29.18 -15.53
C ARG A 293 17.15 29.44 -16.25
N ASP A 294 17.09 30.40 -17.16
CA ASP A 294 15.90 30.67 -17.99
C ASP A 294 15.53 29.47 -18.87
N VAL A 295 16.50 28.80 -19.48
CA VAL A 295 16.27 27.56 -20.24
C VAL A 295 15.67 26.48 -19.34
N CYS A 296 16.24 26.28 -18.15
CA CYS A 296 15.75 25.32 -17.17
C CYS A 296 14.30 25.63 -16.73
N ARG A 297 13.99 26.90 -16.44
CA ARG A 297 12.65 27.36 -16.06
C ARG A 297 11.63 27.12 -17.17
N GLY A 298 11.97 27.45 -18.42
CA GLY A 298 11.09 27.25 -19.58
C GLY A 298 10.76 25.77 -19.80
N LEU A 299 11.75 24.91 -19.72
CA LEU A 299 11.58 23.46 -19.85
C LEU A 299 10.71 22.88 -18.73
N MET A 300 11.04 23.21 -17.48
CA MET A 300 10.36 22.63 -16.33
C MET A 300 8.95 23.17 -16.14
N LYS A 301 8.62 24.34 -16.70
CA LYS A 301 7.23 24.79 -16.84
C LYS A 301 6.42 23.83 -17.71
N ILE A 302 6.93 23.43 -18.88
CA ILE A 302 6.22 22.53 -19.79
C ILE A 302 5.98 21.17 -19.14
N ARG A 303 7.01 20.61 -18.49
CA ARG A 303 6.95 19.30 -17.83
C ARG A 303 6.07 19.34 -16.57
N GLY A 304 6.14 20.41 -15.79
CA GLY A 304 5.29 20.65 -14.62
C GLY A 304 3.82 20.76 -14.99
N ASP A 305 3.48 21.52 -16.04
CA ASP A 305 2.12 21.61 -16.56
C ASP A 305 1.57 20.25 -17.02
N GLU A 306 2.37 19.49 -17.77
CA GLU A 306 1.97 18.16 -18.25
C GLU A 306 1.62 17.21 -17.09
N MET A 307 2.41 17.23 -16.01
CA MET A 307 2.11 16.45 -14.81
C MET A 307 0.89 16.98 -14.08
N ASN A 308 0.79 18.30 -13.88
CA ASN A 308 -0.33 18.93 -13.18
C ASN A 308 -1.66 18.62 -13.87
N ASP A 309 -1.73 18.77 -15.19
CA ASP A 309 -2.94 18.50 -15.99
C ASP A 309 -3.39 17.02 -15.90
N HIS A 310 -2.44 16.11 -15.67
CA HIS A 310 -2.76 14.70 -15.49
C HIS A 310 -3.23 14.36 -14.07
N LEU A 311 -2.60 14.97 -13.06
CA LEU A 311 -2.73 14.58 -11.65
C LEU A 311 -3.77 15.43 -10.91
N ASN A 312 -3.74 16.75 -11.08
CA ASN A 312 -4.53 17.73 -10.34
C ASN A 312 -5.87 18.04 -11.04
N PRO A 313 -7.02 18.06 -10.35
CA PRO A 313 -7.29 17.60 -8.98
C PRO A 313 -7.69 16.11 -8.92
N ARG A 314 -7.60 15.38 -10.05
CA ARG A 314 -8.11 14.01 -10.22
C ARG A 314 -7.62 13.05 -9.14
N HIS A 315 -6.38 13.22 -8.69
CA HIS A 315 -5.76 12.34 -7.71
C HIS A 315 -6.52 12.32 -6.37
N PHE A 316 -7.15 13.43 -5.96
CA PHE A 316 -7.89 13.49 -4.69
C PHE A 316 -9.08 12.53 -4.61
N TRP A 317 -9.68 12.17 -5.75
CA TRP A 317 -10.83 11.23 -5.78
C TRP A 317 -10.48 9.86 -6.38
N ARG A 318 -9.44 9.81 -7.23
CA ARG A 318 -8.99 8.61 -7.95
C ARG A 318 -7.51 8.29 -7.68
N PRO A 319 -7.10 8.06 -6.42
CA PRO A 319 -5.69 7.97 -6.07
C PRO A 319 -5.06 6.59 -6.31
N TYR A 320 -5.86 5.56 -6.60
CA TYR A 320 -5.42 4.16 -6.78
C TYR A 320 -4.70 3.86 -8.11
N GLY A 321 -4.37 4.89 -8.91
CA GLY A 321 -3.56 4.72 -10.11
C GLY A 321 -2.08 4.57 -9.76
N SER A 322 -1.50 3.39 -9.98
CA SER A 322 -0.13 3.06 -9.51
C SER A 322 0.96 4.08 -9.93
N HIS A 323 0.92 4.58 -11.16
CA HIS A 323 1.91 5.56 -11.61
C HIS A 323 1.60 6.97 -11.08
N ALA A 324 0.33 7.39 -11.09
CA ALA A 324 -0.11 8.67 -10.53
C ALA A 324 0.20 8.78 -9.03
N ASN A 325 0.03 7.68 -8.28
CA ASN A 325 0.29 7.59 -6.84
C ASN A 325 1.78 7.64 -6.47
N ARG A 326 2.68 7.60 -7.46
CA ARG A 326 4.12 7.88 -7.32
C ARG A 326 4.50 9.25 -7.87
N ALA A 327 3.73 9.79 -8.82
CA ALA A 327 4.09 10.98 -9.57
C ALA A 327 3.80 12.30 -8.85
N TRP A 328 2.81 12.35 -7.96
CA TRP A 328 2.38 13.59 -7.30
C TRP A 328 3.50 14.28 -6.51
N HIS A 329 4.34 13.51 -5.82
CA HIS A 329 5.44 14.10 -5.04
C HIS A 329 6.61 14.55 -5.91
N PHE A 330 6.77 13.99 -7.12
CA PHE A 330 7.72 14.52 -8.09
C PHE A 330 7.26 15.86 -8.67
N LEU A 331 5.94 16.06 -8.86
CA LEU A 331 5.41 17.40 -9.15
C LEU A 331 5.66 18.36 -7.98
N GLY A 332 5.58 17.87 -6.74
CA GLY A 332 6.01 18.61 -5.55
C GLY A 332 7.48 19.04 -5.59
N GLU A 333 8.39 18.16 -6.03
CA GLU A 333 9.82 18.50 -6.21
C GLU A 333 10.01 19.61 -7.25
N ILE A 334 9.25 19.61 -8.35
CA ILE A 334 9.25 20.69 -9.35
C ILE A 334 8.77 21.99 -8.70
N GLY A 335 7.66 21.95 -7.97
CA GLY A 335 7.09 23.10 -7.27
C GLY A 335 8.06 23.73 -6.28
N ILE A 336 8.69 22.93 -5.42
CA ILE A 336 9.68 23.42 -4.44
C ILE A 336 10.91 24.01 -5.15
N THR A 337 11.41 23.33 -6.19
CA THR A 337 12.62 23.79 -6.90
C THR A 337 12.40 25.14 -7.56
N PHE A 338 11.31 25.31 -8.29
CA PHE A 338 11.04 26.51 -9.09
C PHE A 338 10.08 27.50 -8.42
N LEU A 339 9.95 27.41 -7.09
CA LEU A 339 9.13 28.33 -6.31
C LEU A 339 9.57 29.78 -6.52
N GLY A 340 8.62 30.65 -6.86
CA GLY A 340 8.88 32.06 -7.21
C GLY A 340 9.57 32.28 -8.56
N GLU A 341 9.96 31.22 -9.27
CA GLU A 341 10.69 31.27 -10.55
C GLU A 341 9.82 30.89 -11.74
N VAL A 342 8.82 30.03 -11.53
CA VAL A 342 7.92 29.54 -12.57
C VAL A 342 6.46 29.68 -12.12
N LYS A 343 5.61 30.19 -13.02
CA LYS A 343 4.16 30.30 -12.77
C LYS A 343 3.55 28.92 -12.51
N GLY A 344 2.80 28.80 -11.41
CA GLY A 344 2.13 27.55 -11.01
C GLY A 344 2.88 26.74 -9.96
N ALA A 345 4.15 27.07 -9.65
CA ALA A 345 4.94 26.33 -8.68
C ALA A 345 4.29 26.25 -7.28
N GLU A 346 3.70 27.35 -6.79
CA GLU A 346 2.96 27.36 -5.52
C GLU A 346 1.78 26.37 -5.53
N GLU A 347 1.00 26.35 -6.61
CA GLU A 347 -0.14 25.42 -6.76
C GLU A 347 0.32 23.97 -6.80
N TRP A 348 1.48 23.68 -7.39
CA TRP A 348 2.06 22.33 -7.43
C TRP A 348 2.51 21.85 -6.04
N VAL A 349 3.14 22.72 -5.25
CA VAL A 349 3.47 22.44 -3.84
C VAL A 349 2.19 22.22 -3.03
N TRP A 350 1.21 23.11 -3.20
CA TRP A 350 -0.07 23.02 -2.50
C TRP A 350 -0.81 21.71 -2.80
N PHE A 351 -0.86 21.33 -4.08
CA PHE A 351 -1.41 20.06 -4.52
C PHE A 351 -0.70 18.88 -3.86
N ALA A 352 0.63 18.83 -3.91
CA ALA A 352 1.40 17.73 -3.34
C ALA A 352 1.19 17.59 -1.82
N MET A 353 1.15 18.70 -1.09
CA MET A 353 0.92 18.68 0.36
C MET A 353 -0.51 18.27 0.72
N ASN A 354 -1.51 18.67 -0.07
CA ASN A 354 -2.88 18.18 0.10
C ASN A 354 -3.00 16.68 -0.21
N VAL A 355 -2.25 16.16 -1.19
CA VAL A 355 -2.21 14.72 -1.47
C VAL A 355 -1.61 13.96 -0.28
N PHE A 356 -0.49 14.44 0.27
CA PHE A 356 0.14 13.85 1.45
C PHE A 356 -0.83 13.83 2.65
N ALA A 357 -1.50 14.95 2.93
CA ALA A 357 -2.42 15.03 4.05
C ALA A 357 -3.66 14.13 3.85
N ASN A 358 -4.34 14.27 2.70
CA ASN A 358 -5.72 13.78 2.54
C ASN A 358 -5.87 12.43 1.85
N THR A 359 -4.87 11.98 1.08
CA THR A 359 -5.02 10.76 0.27
C THR A 359 -3.85 9.79 0.36
N TYR A 360 -2.66 10.21 0.77
CA TYR A 360 -1.48 9.36 0.73
C TYR A 360 -1.04 8.86 2.12
N PRO A 361 -0.61 7.59 2.25
CA PRO A 361 -0.70 6.52 1.26
C PRO A 361 -2.15 6.02 1.10
N VAL A 362 -2.41 5.29 0.02
CA VAL A 362 -3.75 4.71 -0.27
C VAL A 362 -3.84 3.21 -0.10
N TRP A 363 -2.70 2.51 -0.15
CA TRP A 363 -2.65 1.04 -0.13
C TRP A 363 -2.39 0.49 1.27
N ASN A 364 -2.67 1.27 2.31
CA ASN A 364 -2.27 1.00 3.67
C ASN A 364 -3.43 1.03 4.67
N ASP A 365 -3.07 0.75 5.92
CA ASP A 365 -3.83 1.10 7.11
C ASP A 365 -2.94 1.85 8.11
N ASP A 366 -3.51 2.28 9.23
CA ASP A 366 -2.75 2.95 10.30
C ASP A 366 -1.92 1.96 11.15
N ASP A 367 -2.12 0.65 10.99
CA ASP A 367 -1.35 -0.41 11.66
C ASP A 367 0.01 -0.67 10.99
N GLY A 368 0.27 -0.04 9.83
CA GLY A 368 1.51 -0.14 9.05
C GLY A 368 1.44 -1.09 7.84
N GLY A 369 0.28 -1.68 7.57
CA GLY A 369 0.09 -2.72 6.55
C GLY A 369 0.17 -2.18 5.13
N TRP A 370 0.43 -3.07 4.16
CA TRP A 370 0.42 -2.73 2.73
C TRP A 370 -0.30 -3.78 1.88
N HIS A 371 -1.27 -3.34 1.08
CA HIS A 371 -2.12 -4.18 0.24
C HIS A 371 -1.36 -4.80 -0.95
N GLU A 372 -0.51 -4.04 -1.64
CA GLU A 372 0.11 -4.50 -2.89
C GLU A 372 1.26 -5.52 -2.73
N GLY A 373 1.53 -5.96 -1.49
CA GLY A 373 2.60 -6.90 -1.15
C GLY A 373 3.99 -6.25 -1.01
N THR A 374 4.93 -7.01 -0.44
CA THR A 374 6.27 -6.53 -0.04
C THR A 374 7.11 -5.94 -1.16
N ALA A 375 7.00 -6.47 -2.38
CA ALA A 375 7.74 -5.95 -3.52
C ALA A 375 7.32 -4.52 -3.88
N TYR A 376 6.01 -4.28 -3.91
CA TYR A 376 5.45 -2.96 -4.21
C TYR A 376 5.54 -2.03 -3.01
N TRP A 377 5.38 -2.52 -1.78
CA TRP A 377 5.68 -1.76 -0.57
C TRP A 377 7.10 -1.20 -0.62
N ASN A 378 8.10 -2.07 -0.80
CA ASN A 378 9.50 -1.66 -0.87
C ASN A 378 9.74 -0.64 -1.99
N SER A 379 9.22 -0.91 -3.19
CA SER A 379 9.35 -0.03 -4.36
C SER A 379 8.71 1.35 -4.14
N TYR A 380 7.49 1.42 -3.61
CA TYR A 380 6.78 2.67 -3.36
C TYR A 380 7.44 3.47 -2.24
N GLN A 381 7.63 2.82 -1.09
CA GLN A 381 8.12 3.50 0.08
C GLN A 381 9.55 3.99 -0.11
N SER A 382 10.41 3.25 -0.82
CA SER A 382 11.76 3.73 -1.14
C SER A 382 11.75 5.08 -1.86
N ARG A 383 10.82 5.29 -2.81
CA ARG A 383 10.70 6.57 -3.53
C ARG A 383 10.04 7.65 -2.67
N PHE A 384 9.03 7.27 -1.90
CA PHE A 384 8.38 8.20 -0.98
C PHE A 384 9.35 8.73 0.07
N THR A 385 10.31 7.92 0.54
CA THR A 385 11.28 8.37 1.54
C THR A 385 12.10 9.58 1.07
N TRP A 386 12.32 9.75 -0.24
CA TRP A 386 12.93 10.97 -0.77
C TRP A 386 12.05 12.19 -0.57
N TRP A 387 10.75 12.04 -0.84
CA TRP A 387 9.79 13.10 -0.57
C TRP A 387 9.67 13.38 0.93
N ALA A 388 9.72 12.37 1.79
CA ALA A 388 9.73 12.57 3.23
C ALA A 388 10.93 13.42 3.69
N ASP A 389 12.12 13.16 3.15
CA ASP A 389 13.32 13.97 3.41
C ASP A 389 13.16 15.41 2.91
N ILE A 390 12.73 15.57 1.66
CA ILE A 390 12.52 16.88 1.02
C ILE A 390 11.44 17.69 1.75
N MET A 391 10.30 17.07 2.06
CA MET A 391 9.18 17.69 2.75
C MET A 391 9.60 18.15 4.14
N ARG A 392 10.31 17.31 4.89
CA ARG A 392 10.83 17.70 6.21
C ARG A 392 11.78 18.89 6.12
N ALA A 393 12.73 18.87 5.18
CA ALA A 393 13.69 19.96 5.02
C ALA A 393 13.03 21.27 4.54
N ALA A 394 12.12 21.18 3.57
CA ALA A 394 11.53 22.35 2.91
C ALA A 394 10.34 22.94 3.68
N THR A 395 9.51 22.12 4.33
CA THR A 395 8.23 22.57 4.93
C THR A 395 8.12 22.32 6.42
N GLU A 396 9.15 21.71 7.03
CA GLU A 396 9.21 21.35 8.45
C GLU A 396 8.10 20.37 8.88
N ILE A 397 7.51 19.64 7.92
CA ILE A 397 6.49 18.62 8.16
C ILE A 397 7.14 17.24 8.11
N ASN A 398 7.04 16.47 9.19
CA ASN A 398 7.60 15.13 9.27
C ASN A 398 6.58 14.07 8.83
N ALA A 399 6.92 13.30 7.80
CA ALA A 399 6.07 12.21 7.33
C ALA A 399 5.83 11.13 8.40
N PHE A 400 6.81 10.91 9.28
CA PHE A 400 6.83 9.82 10.26
C PHE A 400 5.94 10.07 11.48
N ASP A 401 5.39 11.27 11.62
CA ASP A 401 4.36 11.57 12.63
C ASP A 401 3.02 10.95 12.22
N LYS A 402 2.80 10.67 10.93
CA LYS A 402 1.55 10.07 10.45
C LYS A 402 1.40 8.64 10.96
N PRO A 403 0.20 8.22 11.44
CA PRO A 403 -0.01 6.90 12.04
C PRO A 403 0.58 5.73 11.24
N TYR A 404 0.31 5.64 9.93
CA TYR A 404 0.93 4.64 9.06
C TYR A 404 2.47 4.63 9.11
N TYR A 405 3.11 5.78 8.97
CA TYR A 405 4.58 5.87 8.90
C TYR A 405 5.24 5.58 10.25
N SER A 406 4.54 5.81 11.35
CA SER A 406 4.99 5.40 12.68
C SER A 406 5.02 3.87 12.86
N GLN A 407 4.28 3.13 12.02
CA GLN A 407 4.14 1.67 12.09
C GLN A 407 4.75 0.92 10.89
N VAL A 408 5.16 1.64 9.83
CA VAL A 408 5.48 1.09 8.50
C VAL A 408 6.50 -0.05 8.52
N GLY A 409 7.53 0.02 9.38
CA GLY A 409 8.57 -1.00 9.44
C GLY A 409 8.11 -2.34 10.02
N TYR A 410 7.01 -2.36 10.79
CA TYR A 410 6.49 -3.61 11.35
C TYR A 410 5.92 -4.54 10.28
N TYR A 411 5.50 -4.01 9.12
CA TYR A 411 5.07 -4.85 8.00
C TYR A 411 6.16 -5.83 7.56
N ALA A 412 7.37 -5.35 7.34
CA ALA A 412 8.51 -6.19 6.96
C ALA A 412 8.97 -7.10 8.12
N MET A 413 8.98 -6.60 9.36
CA MET A 413 9.42 -7.40 10.51
C MET A 413 8.54 -8.62 10.77
N TYR A 414 7.22 -8.48 10.63
CA TYR A 414 6.28 -9.56 10.94
C TYR A 414 6.08 -10.53 9.79
N LEU A 415 6.24 -10.08 8.53
CA LEU A 415 6.11 -10.94 7.34
C LEU A 415 7.43 -11.60 6.92
N GLN A 416 8.55 -10.92 7.15
CA GLN A 416 9.88 -11.44 6.81
C GLN A 416 10.85 -11.27 7.98
N PRO A 417 10.63 -11.98 9.12
CA PRO A 417 11.65 -12.11 10.15
C PRO A 417 13.03 -12.46 9.56
N PRO A 418 14.14 -12.12 10.24
CA PRO A 418 15.48 -12.33 9.69
C PRO A 418 15.70 -13.79 9.25
N GLY A 419 16.15 -13.97 8.01
CA GLY A 419 16.37 -15.29 7.40
C GLY A 419 15.18 -15.84 6.60
N THR A 420 14.02 -15.18 6.61
CA THR A 420 12.85 -15.61 5.82
C THR A 420 13.13 -15.55 4.33
N ARG A 421 12.74 -16.61 3.61
CA ARG A 421 12.74 -16.72 2.15
C ARG A 421 11.33 -16.75 1.59
N GLY A 422 11.01 -15.81 0.71
CA GLY A 422 9.66 -15.49 0.22
C GLY A 422 9.08 -14.24 0.86
N GLY A 423 8.24 -13.52 0.12
CA GLY A 423 7.66 -12.24 0.54
C GLY A 423 6.14 -12.22 0.72
N GLY A 424 5.51 -13.37 0.99
CA GLY A 424 4.06 -13.45 1.22
C GLY A 424 3.18 -13.26 -0.02
N PHE A 425 2.01 -12.66 0.19
CA PHE A 425 1.07 -12.31 -0.88
C PHE A 425 1.53 -11.11 -1.71
N GLY A 426 1.01 -11.02 -2.92
CA GLY A 426 1.25 -9.92 -3.85
C GLY A 426 2.16 -10.28 -5.01
N ASP A 427 2.16 -9.39 -6.00
CA ASP A 427 2.98 -9.50 -7.18
C ASP A 427 4.49 -9.42 -6.84
N LEU A 428 5.33 -10.15 -7.59
CA LEU A 428 6.79 -10.21 -7.44
C LEU A 428 7.36 -10.72 -6.10
N THR A 429 6.54 -11.20 -5.17
CA THR A 429 7.01 -11.56 -3.83
C THR A 429 7.71 -12.93 -3.72
N ALA A 430 7.48 -13.84 -4.66
CA ALA A 430 7.96 -15.24 -4.56
C ALA A 430 9.50 -15.40 -4.53
N ARG A 431 10.27 -14.39 -4.94
CA ARG A 431 11.74 -14.39 -4.93
C ARG A 431 12.35 -13.40 -3.94
N ARG A 432 11.53 -12.78 -3.10
CA ARG A 432 12.02 -11.82 -2.11
C ARG A 432 12.50 -12.56 -0.88
N ASP A 433 13.54 -12.04 -0.26
CA ASP A 433 14.04 -12.49 1.04
C ASP A 433 14.01 -11.31 2.03
N SER A 434 14.14 -11.60 3.32
CA SER A 434 14.19 -10.58 4.39
C SER A 434 15.28 -9.53 4.16
N ASP A 435 16.42 -9.93 3.60
CA ASP A 435 17.55 -9.05 3.25
C ASP A 435 17.22 -7.97 2.21
N ASP A 436 16.20 -8.19 1.37
CA ASP A 436 15.75 -7.20 0.38
C ASP A 436 15.12 -5.95 1.01
N ASN A 437 14.76 -6.01 2.29
CA ASN A 437 14.14 -4.90 3.01
C ASN A 437 15.16 -4.03 3.77
N VAL A 438 16.39 -4.50 3.99
CA VAL A 438 17.35 -3.89 4.91
C VAL A 438 17.62 -2.42 4.60
N ASN A 439 17.86 -2.09 3.32
CA ASN A 439 18.15 -0.70 2.95
C ASN A 439 16.98 0.24 3.25
N LEU A 440 15.75 -0.18 2.98
CA LEU A 440 14.56 0.62 3.29
C LEU A 440 14.31 0.70 4.81
N MET A 441 14.49 -0.41 5.52
CA MET A 441 14.36 -0.46 6.98
C MET A 441 15.40 0.42 7.68
N ARG A 442 16.61 0.58 7.13
CA ARG A 442 17.63 1.52 7.62
C ARG A 442 17.12 2.95 7.58
N VAL A 443 16.48 3.34 6.49
CA VAL A 443 15.86 4.66 6.34
C VAL A 443 14.75 4.86 7.36
N PHE A 444 13.85 3.88 7.50
CA PHE A 444 12.76 3.97 8.47
C PHE A 444 13.25 4.02 9.91
N ALA A 445 14.24 3.20 10.27
CA ALA A 445 14.81 3.17 11.62
C ALA A 445 15.39 4.54 11.99
N ALA A 446 16.19 5.13 11.10
CA ALA A 446 16.80 6.43 11.32
C ALA A 446 15.76 7.57 11.38
N GLN A 447 14.79 7.59 10.46
CA GLN A 447 13.80 8.66 10.38
C GLN A 447 12.76 8.62 11.51
N ALA A 448 12.29 7.44 11.89
CA ALA A 448 11.31 7.26 12.97
C ALA A 448 11.95 7.11 14.35
N GLY A 449 13.28 6.98 14.43
CA GLY A 449 13.99 6.70 15.68
C GLY A 449 13.62 5.35 16.31
N ASN A 450 13.19 4.36 15.53
CA ASN A 450 12.64 3.12 16.05
C ASN A 450 13.74 2.08 16.36
N PRO A 451 13.93 1.67 17.62
CA PRO A 451 15.01 0.77 18.00
C PRO A 451 14.80 -0.69 17.55
N HIS A 452 13.55 -1.13 17.37
CA HIS A 452 13.25 -2.46 16.85
C HIS A 452 13.57 -2.58 15.36
N TRP A 453 13.31 -1.51 14.60
CA TRP A 453 13.65 -1.46 13.18
C TRP A 453 15.16 -1.39 12.99
N GLN A 454 15.87 -0.66 13.85
CA GLN A 454 17.33 -0.68 13.87
C GLN A 454 17.89 -2.08 14.17
N TRP A 455 17.31 -2.80 15.14
CA TRP A 455 17.70 -4.18 15.40
C TRP A 455 17.50 -5.08 14.17
N TYR A 456 16.39 -4.91 13.43
CA TYR A 456 16.14 -5.65 12.19
C TYR A 456 17.23 -5.38 11.14
N VAL A 457 17.70 -4.13 11.03
CA VAL A 457 18.81 -3.78 10.13
C VAL A 457 20.10 -4.48 10.58
N ASP A 458 20.44 -4.36 11.86
CA ASP A 458 21.72 -4.83 12.40
C ASP A 458 21.85 -6.36 12.35
N VAL A 459 20.77 -7.10 12.64
CA VAL A 459 20.81 -8.57 12.70
C VAL A 459 21.03 -9.22 11.33
N HIS A 460 20.69 -8.55 10.22
CA HIS A 460 21.00 -9.04 8.88
C HIS A 460 22.49 -8.95 8.55
N GLY A 461 23.25 -8.09 9.24
CA GLY A 461 24.69 -7.92 9.01
C GLY A 461 25.03 -7.41 7.61
N LYS A 462 24.05 -6.83 6.88
CA LYS A 462 24.25 -6.31 5.54
C LYS A 462 25.09 -5.04 5.62
N GLU A 463 26.26 -5.09 4.98
CA GLU A 463 27.18 -3.96 4.90
C GLU A 463 26.45 -2.70 4.45
N ASP A 464 26.69 -1.60 5.17
CA ASP A 464 26.24 -0.29 4.72
C ASP A 464 27.20 0.20 3.63
N ARG A 465 26.66 0.37 2.43
CA ARG A 465 27.40 0.84 1.26
C ARG A 465 26.79 2.16 0.85
N PRO A 466 27.17 3.27 1.49
CA PRO A 466 26.57 4.56 1.21
C PRO A 466 26.82 4.93 -0.24
N ARG A 467 25.78 5.38 -0.94
CA ARG A 467 25.86 5.78 -2.34
C ARG A 467 25.03 7.02 -2.63
N GLY A 468 25.64 7.95 -3.36
CA GLY A 468 24.98 9.17 -3.79
C GLY A 468 24.64 10.12 -2.64
N TYR A 469 24.06 11.26 -3.01
CA TYR A 469 23.84 12.38 -2.10
C TYR A 469 22.77 12.12 -1.03
N VAL A 470 21.76 11.30 -1.34
CA VAL A 470 20.71 10.96 -0.37
C VAL A 470 21.28 10.20 0.83
N ASP A 471 22.17 9.22 0.59
CA ASP A 471 22.80 8.47 1.67
C ASP A 471 23.79 9.35 2.45
N TYR A 472 24.50 10.28 1.80
CA TYR A 472 25.34 11.26 2.49
C TYR A 472 24.52 12.11 3.48
N ILE A 473 23.37 12.64 3.03
CA ILE A 473 22.46 13.43 3.86
C ILE A 473 21.89 12.58 5.00
N ARG A 474 21.51 11.32 4.74
CA ARG A 474 20.96 10.43 5.76
C ARG A 474 22.01 9.94 6.76
N GLY A 475 23.27 9.82 6.35
CA GLY A 475 24.39 9.56 7.25
C GLY A 475 24.54 10.64 8.31
N ALA A 476 24.01 11.84 8.05
CA ALA A 476 24.00 12.94 9.00
C ALA A 476 23.03 12.72 10.18
N LEU A 477 22.07 11.80 10.06
CA LEU A 477 21.05 11.54 11.07
C LEU A 477 21.64 10.87 12.34
N PRO A 478 21.04 11.10 13.52
CA PRO A 478 21.49 10.45 14.75
C PRO A 478 21.41 8.92 14.67
N GLY A 479 22.43 8.25 15.20
CA GLY A 479 22.42 6.79 15.33
C GLY A 479 21.37 6.31 16.33
N ILE A 480 20.75 5.16 16.03
CA ILE A 480 19.73 4.53 16.88
C ILE A 480 20.34 3.33 17.59
N LYS A 481 20.04 3.16 18.88
CA LYS A 481 20.45 1.96 19.62
C LYS A 481 19.47 0.82 19.33
N PRO A 482 19.93 -0.33 18.80
CA PRO A 482 19.03 -1.44 18.47
C PRO A 482 18.40 -2.07 19.72
N LYS A 483 17.14 -2.52 19.60
CA LYS A 483 16.42 -3.30 20.61
C LYS A 483 15.78 -4.54 19.98
N LYS A 484 16.16 -5.72 20.46
CA LYS A 484 15.59 -7.00 20.03
C LYS A 484 14.08 -7.06 20.30
N PRO A 485 13.24 -7.61 19.40
CA PRO A 485 11.77 -7.58 19.51
C PRO A 485 11.21 -8.66 20.45
N THR A 486 11.89 -8.96 21.57
CA THR A 486 11.44 -9.99 22.54
C THR A 486 10.25 -9.54 23.40
N ASP A 487 9.96 -8.24 23.40
CA ASP A 487 8.83 -7.63 24.11
C ASP A 487 7.63 -7.33 23.20
N LEU A 488 7.73 -7.67 21.90
CA LEU A 488 6.62 -7.57 20.96
C LEU A 488 5.83 -8.88 20.92
N PRO A 489 4.49 -8.84 20.77
CA PRO A 489 3.72 -10.02 20.43
C PRO A 489 4.25 -10.65 19.15
N THR A 490 4.27 -11.98 19.06
CA THR A 490 4.81 -12.67 17.87
C THR A 490 3.82 -12.69 16.71
N ALA A 491 2.55 -12.38 16.93
CA ALA A 491 1.57 -12.18 15.87
C ALA A 491 1.10 -10.74 15.78
N ARG A 492 0.72 -10.30 14.58
CA ARG A 492 0.19 -8.96 14.32
C ARG A 492 -0.90 -8.99 13.27
N LEU A 493 -1.94 -8.21 13.53
CA LEU A 493 -3.00 -7.89 12.57
C LEU A 493 -2.71 -6.51 11.96
N PHE A 494 -2.80 -6.43 10.64
CA PHE A 494 -2.90 -5.20 9.86
C PHE A 494 -4.34 -5.12 9.35
N LYS A 495 -5.21 -4.49 10.15
CA LYS A 495 -6.66 -4.69 10.03
C LYS A 495 -7.21 -4.08 8.75
N GLY A 496 -6.80 -2.86 8.42
CA GLY A 496 -7.35 -2.13 7.28
C GLY A 496 -6.91 -2.72 5.93
N VAL A 497 -5.72 -3.33 5.85
CA VAL A 497 -5.32 -4.11 4.65
C VAL A 497 -5.78 -5.57 4.71
N GLY A 498 -6.30 -6.03 5.85
CA GLY A 498 -6.84 -7.37 6.06
C GLY A 498 -5.78 -8.47 5.92
N GLN A 499 -4.65 -8.29 6.59
CA GLN A 499 -3.57 -9.28 6.65
C GLN A 499 -3.18 -9.55 8.09
N ALA A 500 -2.95 -10.82 8.42
CA ALA A 500 -2.43 -11.23 9.72
C ALA A 500 -1.21 -12.14 9.54
N TYR A 501 -0.18 -11.89 10.34
CA TYR A 501 1.04 -12.71 10.37
C TYR A 501 1.17 -13.30 11.77
N LEU A 502 1.10 -14.63 11.86
CA LEU A 502 1.11 -15.39 13.10
C LEU A 502 2.45 -16.10 13.18
N ASN A 503 3.39 -15.56 13.97
CA ASN A 503 4.72 -16.15 14.14
C ASN A 503 4.86 -16.81 15.50
N THR A 504 5.76 -17.78 15.58
CA THR A 504 6.31 -18.27 16.87
C THR A 504 7.51 -17.45 17.34
N ASN A 505 8.22 -16.82 16.40
CA ASN A 505 9.50 -16.16 16.65
C ASN A 505 9.76 -15.06 15.61
N LEU A 506 10.13 -13.86 16.06
CA LEU A 506 10.48 -12.73 15.20
C LEU A 506 12.00 -12.55 15.00
N ILE A 507 12.82 -13.40 15.63
CA ILE A 507 14.27 -13.22 15.77
C ILE A 507 15.03 -13.93 14.66
N ASP A 508 14.64 -15.17 14.33
CA ASP A 508 15.32 -16.03 13.38
C ASP A 508 14.29 -16.95 12.70
N ALA A 509 14.18 -16.85 11.39
CA ALA A 509 13.27 -17.65 10.60
C ALA A 509 13.54 -19.16 10.73
N LYS A 510 14.79 -19.58 11.00
CA LYS A 510 15.16 -21.00 11.19
C LYS A 510 14.52 -21.64 12.43
N GLU A 511 14.10 -20.82 13.38
CA GLU A 511 13.40 -21.23 14.59
C GLU A 511 11.97 -20.65 14.62
N ASN A 512 11.40 -20.34 13.45
CA ASN A 512 10.06 -19.79 13.31
C ASN A 512 9.14 -20.71 12.51
N VAL A 513 7.90 -20.85 12.96
CA VAL A 513 6.75 -21.27 12.17
C VAL A 513 5.83 -20.06 12.01
N GLU A 514 5.50 -19.74 10.76
CA GLU A 514 4.73 -18.56 10.38
C GLU A 514 3.54 -18.91 9.49
N ILE A 515 2.39 -18.37 9.86
CA ILE A 515 1.19 -18.37 9.02
C ILE A 515 0.95 -16.96 8.51
N VAL A 516 0.84 -16.83 7.19
CA VAL A 516 0.47 -15.58 6.53
C VAL A 516 -0.96 -15.70 6.03
N PHE A 517 -1.87 -14.89 6.56
CA PHE A 517 -3.29 -14.93 6.24
C PHE A 517 -3.78 -13.62 5.61
N LYS A 518 -4.65 -13.71 4.59
CA LYS A 518 -5.26 -12.54 3.93
C LYS A 518 -6.77 -12.70 3.83
N SER A 519 -7.51 -11.71 4.31
CA SER A 519 -8.91 -11.46 3.94
C SER A 519 -9.15 -9.95 3.97
N SER A 520 -9.18 -9.31 2.79
CA SER A 520 -8.86 -7.90 2.63
C SER A 520 -10.05 -7.03 2.20
N PRO A 521 -10.30 -5.90 2.89
CA PRO A 521 -11.29 -4.91 2.47
C PRO A 521 -10.96 -4.26 1.13
N PHE A 522 -9.69 -4.28 0.70
CA PHE A 522 -9.25 -3.82 -0.62
C PHE A 522 -9.65 -4.77 -1.76
N GLY A 523 -10.12 -5.98 -1.41
CA GLY A 523 -10.42 -7.06 -2.32
C GLY A 523 -9.19 -7.61 -3.02
N THR A 524 -9.27 -7.79 -4.33
CA THR A 524 -8.20 -8.35 -5.18
C THR A 524 -7.59 -7.31 -6.12
N GLN A 525 -7.89 -6.03 -5.94
CA GLN A 525 -7.45 -4.98 -6.87
C GLN A 525 -5.92 -4.83 -6.93
N SER A 526 -5.44 -4.29 -8.05
CA SER A 526 -4.03 -3.97 -8.28
C SER A 526 -3.08 -5.17 -8.09
N HIS A 527 -1.97 -5.02 -7.36
CA HIS A 527 -0.93 -6.03 -7.16
C HIS A 527 -1.16 -6.94 -5.94
N GLY A 528 -2.13 -6.60 -5.07
CA GLY A 528 -2.58 -7.44 -3.95
C GLY A 528 -3.72 -8.38 -4.36
N TYR A 529 -3.57 -9.05 -5.50
CA TYR A 529 -4.65 -9.77 -6.18
C TYR A 529 -5.00 -11.13 -5.58
N ASP A 530 -4.19 -11.64 -4.66
CA ASP A 530 -4.44 -12.93 -4.02
C ASP A 530 -5.82 -12.94 -3.35
N SER A 531 -6.55 -14.04 -3.53
CA SER A 531 -7.93 -14.19 -3.06
C SER A 531 -8.03 -14.13 -1.53
N ASN A 532 -9.18 -13.66 -1.05
CA ASN A 532 -9.47 -13.58 0.39
C ASN A 532 -9.65 -14.98 1.00
N ASN A 533 -9.44 -15.06 2.31
CA ASN A 533 -9.28 -16.27 3.10
C ASN A 533 -8.13 -17.19 2.64
N ALA A 534 -7.18 -16.71 1.84
CA ALA A 534 -5.97 -17.46 1.53
C ALA A 534 -4.99 -17.48 2.71
N PHE A 535 -4.24 -18.58 2.85
CA PHE A 535 -3.14 -18.67 3.82
C PHE A 535 -1.86 -19.25 3.19
N LEU A 536 -0.72 -18.96 3.79
CA LEU A 536 0.59 -19.54 3.47
C LEU A 536 1.23 -20.10 4.75
N LEU A 537 2.16 -21.03 4.60
CA LEU A 537 2.95 -21.59 5.71
C LEU A 537 4.44 -21.56 5.39
N TYR A 538 5.18 -20.89 6.27
CA TYR A 538 6.63 -20.93 6.33
C TYR A 538 7.04 -21.61 7.64
N ALA A 539 8.07 -22.44 7.61
CA ALA A 539 8.59 -23.08 8.80
C ALA A 539 10.10 -23.27 8.67
N PHE A 540 10.84 -22.99 9.73
CA PHE A 540 12.27 -23.20 9.83
C PHE A 540 13.07 -22.58 8.67
N GLY A 541 12.66 -21.38 8.23
CA GLY A 541 13.28 -20.63 7.14
C GLY A 541 12.87 -21.08 5.73
N GLU A 542 12.02 -22.10 5.62
CA GLU A 542 11.60 -22.70 4.37
C GLU A 542 10.11 -22.50 4.09
N ARG A 543 9.76 -22.48 2.80
CA ARG A 543 8.37 -22.41 2.33
C ARG A 543 7.77 -23.81 2.27
N LEU A 544 6.61 -24.02 2.92
CA LEU A 544 5.90 -25.30 2.86
C LEU A 544 4.62 -25.19 2.04
N LEU A 545 3.74 -24.25 2.40
CA LEU A 545 2.47 -24.02 1.70
C LEU A 545 2.48 -22.64 1.06
N ILE A 546 2.37 -22.59 -0.26
CA ILE A 546 2.69 -21.38 -1.05
C ILE A 546 1.49 -20.87 -1.84
N ARG A 547 1.57 -19.61 -2.29
CA ARG A 547 0.87 -19.18 -3.51
C ARG A 547 1.68 -19.63 -4.72
N THR A 548 1.02 -19.86 -5.83
CA THR A 548 1.66 -20.43 -7.03
C THR A 548 1.67 -19.49 -8.21
N GLY A 549 2.52 -19.82 -9.17
CA GLY A 549 2.76 -19.00 -10.35
C GLY A 549 3.80 -17.91 -10.11
N ARG A 550 4.50 -17.56 -11.20
CA ARG A 550 5.54 -16.51 -11.19
C ARG A 550 5.26 -15.53 -12.31
N ARG A 551 5.19 -14.23 -11.96
CA ARG A 551 4.98 -13.19 -12.95
C ARG A 551 6.11 -13.20 -13.95
N ASP A 552 5.78 -13.51 -15.19
CA ASP A 552 6.69 -13.43 -16.32
C ASP A 552 6.66 -12.04 -16.94
N SER A 553 5.48 -11.52 -17.26
CA SER A 553 5.21 -10.12 -17.62
C SER A 553 3.96 -9.69 -16.89
N TYR A 554 3.90 -8.41 -16.52
CA TYR A 554 2.63 -7.85 -16.11
C TYR A 554 1.61 -7.96 -17.26
N GLY A 555 0.44 -8.49 -16.94
CA GLY A 555 -0.69 -8.65 -17.85
C GLY A 555 -0.59 -9.79 -18.87
N SER A 556 0.43 -10.65 -18.79
CA SER A 556 0.51 -11.90 -19.59
C SER A 556 -0.67 -12.82 -19.31
N GLU A 557 -0.90 -13.81 -20.16
CA GLU A 557 -1.91 -14.87 -19.94
C GLU A 557 -1.72 -15.59 -18.59
N HIS A 558 -0.53 -16.09 -18.26
CA HIS A 558 -0.28 -16.74 -16.96
C HIS A 558 -0.61 -15.83 -15.77
N HIS A 559 -0.20 -14.56 -15.83
CA HIS A 559 -0.55 -13.59 -14.79
C HIS A 559 -2.06 -13.41 -14.64
N LYS A 560 -2.80 -13.27 -15.75
CA LYS A 560 -4.26 -13.00 -15.73
C LYS A 560 -5.10 -14.23 -15.39
N GLU A 561 -4.76 -15.37 -15.99
CA GLU A 561 -5.62 -16.57 -16.00
C GLU A 561 -5.14 -17.66 -15.04
N TRP A 562 -3.95 -17.50 -14.42
CA TRP A 562 -3.52 -18.31 -13.28
C TRP A 562 -3.40 -17.48 -12.01
N MET A 563 -2.48 -16.51 -11.99
CA MET A 563 -2.07 -15.87 -10.73
C MET A 563 -3.17 -15.02 -10.10
N TRP A 564 -4.04 -14.39 -10.90
CA TRP A 564 -5.16 -13.59 -10.37
C TRP A 564 -6.37 -14.42 -9.93
N HIS A 565 -6.30 -15.75 -10.06
CA HIS A 565 -7.39 -16.66 -9.70
C HIS A 565 -7.19 -17.30 -8.33
N THR A 566 -8.31 -17.64 -7.69
CA THR A 566 -8.35 -18.36 -6.41
C THR A 566 -7.69 -19.74 -6.48
N LYS A 567 -7.71 -20.39 -7.66
CA LYS A 567 -7.03 -21.69 -7.90
C LYS A 567 -5.50 -21.65 -7.73
N SER A 568 -4.89 -20.47 -7.62
CA SER A 568 -3.44 -20.30 -7.45
C SER A 568 -3.00 -20.17 -5.97
N VAL A 569 -3.95 -20.12 -5.04
CA VAL A 569 -3.70 -19.91 -3.61
C VAL A 569 -4.40 -20.98 -2.75
N ASN A 570 -3.94 -21.16 -1.50
CA ASN A 570 -4.54 -22.12 -0.56
C ASN A 570 -5.89 -21.58 -0.04
N SER A 571 -6.96 -21.80 -0.82
CA SER A 571 -8.31 -21.30 -0.58
C SER A 571 -9.34 -22.28 -1.17
N ILE A 572 -10.58 -21.85 -1.39
CA ILE A 572 -11.67 -22.67 -1.94
C ILE A 572 -12.13 -22.10 -3.28
N THR A 573 -12.21 -22.92 -4.34
CA THR A 573 -12.99 -22.57 -5.54
C THR A 573 -14.39 -23.14 -5.42
N VAL A 574 -15.36 -22.56 -6.14
CA VAL A 574 -16.77 -22.98 -6.05
C VAL A 574 -17.29 -23.23 -7.46
N ASN A 575 -17.71 -24.47 -7.76
CA ASN A 575 -18.11 -24.89 -9.10
C ASN A 575 -17.00 -24.64 -10.15
N GLY A 576 -15.72 -24.68 -9.75
CA GLY A 576 -14.58 -24.29 -10.58
C GLY A 576 -14.35 -22.78 -10.72
N GLU A 577 -15.23 -21.94 -10.17
CA GLU A 577 -15.14 -20.48 -10.23
C GLU A 577 -14.24 -19.90 -9.13
N SER A 578 -13.66 -18.74 -9.44
CA SER A 578 -12.81 -17.96 -8.52
C SER A 578 -13.58 -16.80 -7.90
N GLN A 579 -13.02 -16.21 -6.86
CA GLN A 579 -13.39 -14.86 -6.42
C GLN A 579 -13.16 -13.84 -7.55
N GLY A 580 -13.83 -12.68 -7.46
CA GLY A 580 -13.68 -11.59 -8.42
C GLY A 580 -12.21 -11.22 -8.64
N LYS A 581 -11.81 -11.07 -9.92
CA LYS A 581 -10.41 -10.92 -10.34
C LYS A 581 -10.03 -9.45 -10.48
N ARG A 582 -8.96 -9.01 -9.81
CA ARG A 582 -8.42 -7.66 -9.92
C ARG A 582 -9.43 -6.54 -9.70
N THR A 583 -10.31 -6.73 -8.73
CA THR A 583 -11.40 -5.79 -8.43
C THR A 583 -11.42 -5.39 -6.95
N ALA A 584 -11.92 -4.19 -6.68
CA ALA A 584 -12.17 -3.70 -5.33
C ALA A 584 -13.51 -4.21 -4.76
N ASP A 585 -14.30 -4.91 -5.58
CA ASP A 585 -15.61 -5.49 -5.21
C ASP A 585 -15.48 -6.84 -4.51
N ALA A 586 -14.44 -7.61 -4.84
CA ALA A 586 -14.20 -8.92 -4.28
C ALA A 586 -13.64 -8.81 -2.85
N ARG A 587 -14.42 -8.24 -1.94
CA ARG A 587 -13.98 -7.89 -0.58
C ARG A 587 -14.01 -9.08 0.35
N GLY A 588 -13.02 -9.14 1.22
CA GLY A 588 -13.05 -9.91 2.45
C GLY A 588 -12.76 -9.01 3.64
N GLU A 589 -12.71 -9.59 4.82
CA GLU A 589 -12.28 -8.91 6.03
C GLU A 589 -11.80 -9.90 7.09
N ILE A 590 -10.95 -9.43 8.00
CA ILE A 590 -10.61 -10.16 9.22
C ILE A 590 -11.57 -9.70 10.31
N THR A 591 -12.46 -10.60 10.73
CA THR A 591 -13.56 -10.29 11.67
C THR A 591 -13.18 -10.50 13.13
N ASP A 592 -12.23 -11.40 13.42
CA ASP A 592 -11.67 -11.59 14.76
C ASP A 592 -10.18 -11.96 14.69
N PHE A 593 -9.44 -11.54 15.71
CA PHE A 593 -8.01 -11.80 15.89
C PHE A 593 -7.67 -11.87 17.37
N TYR A 594 -6.92 -12.89 17.76
CA TYR A 594 -6.39 -13.04 19.11
C TYR A 594 -4.98 -13.61 19.05
N THR A 595 -4.11 -13.13 19.93
CA THR A 595 -2.75 -13.64 20.07
C THR A 595 -2.36 -13.79 21.53
N SER A 596 -1.61 -14.85 21.81
CA SER A 596 -1.02 -15.13 23.12
C SER A 596 0.30 -15.89 22.95
N GLU A 597 0.96 -16.20 24.05
CA GLU A 597 2.18 -17.02 24.04
C GLU A 597 1.95 -18.43 23.47
N ARG A 598 0.77 -19.01 23.70
CA ARG A 598 0.48 -20.43 23.40
C ARG A 598 -0.47 -20.62 22.21
N LEU A 599 -1.38 -19.68 21.96
CA LEU A 599 -2.40 -19.77 20.93
C LEU A 599 -2.56 -18.44 20.20
N ASP A 600 -2.51 -18.49 18.87
CA ASP A 600 -3.05 -17.42 18.01
C ASP A 600 -4.33 -17.89 17.32
N TYR A 601 -5.19 -16.93 16.99
CA TYR A 601 -6.46 -17.15 16.34
C TYR A 601 -6.75 -16.02 15.36
N VAL A 602 -7.23 -16.37 14.16
CA VAL A 602 -7.69 -15.40 13.17
C VAL A 602 -8.92 -15.92 12.42
N VAL A 603 -9.87 -15.03 12.15
CA VAL A 603 -11.08 -15.32 11.38
C VAL A 603 -11.16 -14.39 10.18
N GLY A 604 -11.36 -14.94 9.00
CA GLY A 604 -11.69 -14.17 7.81
C GLY A 604 -13.05 -14.54 7.22
N GLU A 605 -13.77 -13.54 6.72
CA GLU A 605 -15.00 -13.70 5.95
C GLU A 605 -14.77 -13.27 4.49
N ALA A 606 -15.23 -14.09 3.54
CA ALA A 606 -14.98 -13.90 2.12
C ALA A 606 -16.17 -14.28 1.21
N GLY A 607 -17.37 -14.54 1.74
CA GLY A 607 -18.55 -14.86 0.94
C GLY A 607 -18.84 -13.81 -0.14
N ASN A 608 -18.79 -12.53 0.25
CA ASN A 608 -18.96 -11.39 -0.66
C ASN A 608 -17.94 -11.36 -1.82
N ALA A 609 -16.77 -11.98 -1.66
CA ALA A 609 -15.74 -12.00 -2.69
C ALA A 609 -16.11 -12.88 -3.90
N TYR A 610 -17.13 -13.73 -3.79
CA TYR A 610 -17.62 -14.62 -4.85
C TYR A 610 -18.83 -14.05 -5.60
N GLU A 611 -19.13 -12.75 -5.47
CA GLU A 611 -20.10 -12.03 -6.31
C GLU A 611 -21.48 -12.71 -6.37
N GLY A 612 -21.94 -13.29 -5.25
CA GLY A 612 -23.24 -13.94 -5.11
C GLY A 612 -23.25 -15.47 -5.29
N ILE A 613 -22.12 -16.10 -5.62
CA ILE A 613 -22.02 -17.58 -5.67
C ILE A 613 -22.06 -18.17 -4.25
N LEU A 614 -21.59 -17.43 -3.25
CA LEU A 614 -21.63 -17.82 -1.84
C LEU A 614 -22.41 -16.79 -1.01
N ASP A 615 -23.17 -17.30 -0.04
CA ASP A 615 -23.71 -16.49 1.07
C ASP A 615 -22.64 -16.27 2.14
N ARG A 616 -21.74 -17.26 2.31
CA ARG A 616 -20.77 -17.29 3.40
C ARG A 616 -19.53 -18.08 3.03
N PHE A 617 -18.37 -17.53 3.37
CA PHE A 617 -17.12 -18.28 3.50
C PHE A 617 -16.35 -17.74 4.70
N THR A 618 -16.53 -18.38 5.85
CA THR A 618 -15.76 -18.08 7.06
C THR A 618 -14.61 -19.08 7.19
N ARG A 619 -13.38 -18.59 7.30
CA ARG A 619 -12.20 -19.39 7.62
C ARG A 619 -11.67 -19.00 8.99
N LYS A 620 -11.52 -19.98 9.86
CA LYS A 620 -10.93 -19.83 11.20
C LYS A 620 -9.60 -20.59 11.24
N ILE A 621 -8.53 -19.91 11.61
CA ILE A 621 -7.22 -20.54 11.80
C ILE A 621 -6.85 -20.42 13.27
N LEU A 622 -6.63 -21.55 13.92
CA LEU A 622 -6.06 -21.65 15.26
C LEU A 622 -4.62 -22.15 15.15
N PHE A 623 -3.69 -21.42 15.76
CA PHE A 623 -2.29 -21.81 15.79
C PHE A 623 -1.84 -22.05 17.23
N LEU A 624 -1.82 -23.32 17.63
CA LEU A 624 -1.26 -23.77 18.90
C LEU A 624 0.26 -23.91 18.73
N LYS A 625 0.97 -22.94 19.29
CA LYS A 625 2.40 -22.75 19.03
C LYS A 625 3.27 -23.84 19.69
N PRO A 626 4.35 -24.27 19.01
CA PRO A 626 4.70 -24.01 17.60
C PRO A 626 4.16 -25.05 16.61
N ASP A 627 3.50 -26.11 17.08
CA ASP A 627 3.44 -27.40 16.37
C ASP A 627 2.15 -27.67 15.60
N VAL A 628 1.08 -26.93 15.87
CA VAL A 628 -0.27 -27.37 15.45
C VAL A 628 -1.09 -26.20 14.92
N ILE A 629 -1.56 -26.35 13.68
CA ILE A 629 -2.44 -25.40 13.02
C ILE A 629 -3.75 -26.12 12.70
N VAL A 630 -4.87 -25.56 13.13
CA VAL A 630 -6.20 -26.07 12.80
C VAL A 630 -6.89 -25.05 11.92
N VAL A 631 -7.27 -25.47 10.71
CA VAL A 631 -8.07 -24.67 9.77
C VAL A 631 -9.48 -25.21 9.76
N TYR A 632 -10.43 -24.35 10.09
CA TYR A 632 -11.86 -24.65 10.10
C TYR A 632 -12.60 -23.72 9.14
N ASP A 633 -13.17 -24.30 8.08
CA ASP A 633 -13.92 -23.56 7.08
C ASP A 633 -15.42 -23.82 7.25
N VAL A 634 -16.22 -22.77 7.11
CA VAL A 634 -17.69 -22.81 7.01
C VAL A 634 -18.08 -22.15 5.70
N VAL A 635 -18.63 -22.94 4.77
CA VAL A 635 -19.01 -22.48 3.43
C VAL A 635 -20.50 -22.69 3.23
N GLN A 636 -21.19 -21.64 2.77
CA GLN A 636 -22.61 -21.69 2.44
C GLN A 636 -22.88 -21.04 1.08
N ALA A 637 -23.66 -21.72 0.26
CA ALA A 637 -24.10 -21.28 -1.05
C ALA A 637 -25.63 -21.27 -1.13
N PRO A 638 -26.24 -20.35 -1.90
CA PRO A 638 -27.68 -20.32 -2.11
C PRO A 638 -28.19 -21.54 -2.87
N GLU A 639 -27.34 -22.17 -3.67
CA GLU A 639 -27.62 -23.39 -4.44
C GLU A 639 -26.57 -24.48 -4.17
N ALA A 640 -26.96 -25.74 -4.32
CA ALA A 640 -26.06 -26.88 -4.12
C ALA A 640 -24.85 -26.77 -5.05
N SER A 641 -23.66 -26.59 -4.47
CA SER A 641 -22.44 -26.25 -5.19
C SER A 641 -21.30 -27.22 -4.83
N SER A 642 -20.38 -27.40 -5.78
CA SER A 642 -19.11 -28.08 -5.56
C SER A 642 -18.14 -27.12 -4.87
N PHE A 643 -17.56 -27.54 -3.76
CA PHE A 643 -16.55 -26.76 -3.03
C PHE A 643 -15.19 -27.44 -3.17
N GLU A 644 -14.27 -26.84 -3.91
CA GLU A 644 -12.94 -27.42 -4.13
C GLU A 644 -11.88 -26.76 -3.26
N TRP A 645 -11.41 -27.49 -2.24
CA TRP A 645 -10.38 -27.06 -1.30
C TRP A 645 -8.99 -27.20 -1.93
N ARG A 646 -8.25 -26.10 -2.04
CA ARG A 646 -6.96 -26.01 -2.76
C ARG A 646 -5.78 -25.94 -1.79
N LEU A 647 -4.70 -26.64 -2.14
CA LEU A 647 -3.42 -26.59 -1.45
C LEU A 647 -2.27 -26.62 -2.44
N HIS A 648 -1.20 -25.89 -2.14
CA HIS A 648 -0.05 -25.83 -3.01
C HIS A 648 1.28 -25.90 -2.26
N ALA A 649 2.24 -26.58 -2.88
CA ALA A 649 3.57 -26.81 -2.34
C ALA A 649 4.67 -26.53 -3.40
N PRO A 650 5.88 -26.13 -2.98
CA PRO A 650 7.01 -25.97 -3.89
C PRO A 650 7.58 -27.31 -4.38
N THR A 651 7.25 -28.41 -3.70
CA THR A 651 7.74 -29.76 -3.95
C THR A 651 6.57 -30.74 -4.04
N GLU A 652 6.82 -31.94 -4.55
CA GLU A 652 5.80 -32.98 -4.67
C GLU A 652 5.20 -33.33 -3.30
N MET A 653 3.88 -33.48 -3.27
CA MET A 653 3.14 -33.89 -2.08
C MET A 653 3.04 -35.42 -2.05
N ALA A 654 3.53 -36.04 -0.98
CA ALA A 654 3.30 -37.46 -0.75
C ALA A 654 1.89 -37.65 -0.15
N ILE A 655 1.00 -38.30 -0.88
CA ILE A 655 -0.40 -38.52 -0.48
C ILE A 655 -0.53 -39.89 0.20
N ASP A 656 -1.18 -39.91 1.36
CA ASP A 656 -1.51 -41.13 2.11
C ASP A 656 -2.93 -41.02 2.67
N GLY A 657 -3.89 -41.65 2.00
CA GLY A 657 -5.31 -41.55 2.33
C GLY A 657 -5.78 -40.09 2.37
N PRO A 658 -6.40 -39.62 3.47
CA PRO A 658 -6.85 -38.23 3.62
C PRO A 658 -5.72 -37.30 4.11
N SER A 659 -4.46 -37.62 3.84
CA SER A 659 -3.32 -36.84 4.30
C SER A 659 -2.34 -36.53 3.18
N ALA A 660 -1.69 -35.37 3.26
CA ALA A 660 -0.60 -34.96 2.39
C ALA A 660 0.62 -34.60 3.21
N ARG A 661 1.80 -35.05 2.79
CA ARG A 661 3.09 -34.66 3.38
C ARG A 661 3.88 -33.80 2.41
N VAL A 662 4.35 -32.65 2.89
CA VAL A 662 5.22 -31.72 2.16
C VAL A 662 6.58 -31.69 2.85
N VAL A 663 7.66 -31.77 2.06
CA VAL A 663 9.03 -31.64 2.55
C VAL A 663 9.78 -30.69 1.63
N ASN A 664 10.30 -29.58 2.18
CA ASN A 664 11.12 -28.63 1.44
C ASN A 664 12.30 -28.20 2.32
N GLY A 665 13.52 -28.56 1.90
CA GLY A 665 14.74 -28.27 2.68
C GLY A 665 14.69 -28.86 4.09
N ASP A 666 14.96 -28.01 5.07
CA ASP A 666 15.00 -28.37 6.49
C ASP A 666 13.62 -28.44 7.16
N ALA A 667 12.54 -28.18 6.40
CA ALA A 667 11.18 -28.17 6.91
C ALA A 667 10.30 -29.24 6.26
N ALA A 668 9.34 -29.74 7.04
CA ALA A 668 8.27 -30.60 6.57
C ALA A 668 6.96 -30.23 7.27
N CYS A 669 5.83 -30.57 6.66
CA CYS A 669 4.55 -30.63 7.36
C CYS A 669 3.71 -31.81 6.90
N ASP A 670 2.91 -32.34 7.82
CA ASP A 670 1.79 -33.20 7.49
C ASP A 670 0.50 -32.35 7.50
N VAL A 671 -0.36 -32.61 6.53
CA VAL A 671 -1.68 -31.99 6.38
C VAL A 671 -2.72 -33.09 6.40
N ASP A 672 -3.53 -33.16 7.46
CA ASP A 672 -4.57 -34.15 7.65
C ASP A 672 -5.95 -33.52 7.36
N PHE A 673 -6.65 -34.05 6.37
CA PHE A 673 -8.01 -33.64 5.99
C PHE A 673 -9.03 -34.45 6.80
N LEU A 674 -9.42 -33.95 7.97
CA LEU A 674 -10.21 -34.71 8.94
C LEU A 674 -11.71 -34.72 8.64
N TRP A 675 -12.21 -33.71 7.94
CA TRP A 675 -13.62 -33.60 7.54
C TRP A 675 -13.80 -32.75 6.27
N PRO A 676 -14.65 -33.16 5.31
CA PRO A 676 -15.33 -34.46 5.22
C PRO A 676 -14.34 -35.62 4.97
N ARG A 677 -14.75 -36.87 5.25
CA ARG A 677 -13.83 -38.04 5.21
C ARG A 677 -13.65 -38.65 3.81
N ASP A 678 -14.57 -38.38 2.89
CA ASP A 678 -14.70 -39.01 1.58
C ASP A 678 -14.32 -38.06 0.43
N LEU A 679 -13.35 -37.16 0.68
CA LEU A 679 -12.84 -36.22 -0.31
C LEU A 679 -12.24 -36.95 -1.53
N VAL A 680 -12.56 -36.45 -2.72
CA VAL A 680 -11.90 -36.83 -3.96
C VAL A 680 -10.67 -35.95 -4.12
N THR A 681 -9.49 -36.55 -3.99
CA THR A 681 -8.19 -35.85 -4.12
C THR A 681 -7.66 -35.94 -5.53
N SER A 682 -7.18 -34.82 -6.06
CA SER A 682 -6.36 -34.76 -7.26
C SER A 682 -5.09 -33.95 -7.01
N VAL A 683 -3.98 -34.37 -7.63
CA VAL A 683 -2.68 -33.69 -7.53
C VAL A 683 -2.09 -33.56 -8.93
N THR A 684 -1.54 -32.38 -9.24
CA THR A 684 -0.90 -32.08 -10.51
C THR A 684 0.26 -31.10 -10.32
N ASP A 685 1.26 -31.16 -11.20
CA ASP A 685 2.33 -30.17 -11.32
C ASP A 685 2.09 -29.19 -12.49
N LYS A 686 0.91 -29.27 -13.11
CA LYS A 686 0.56 -28.50 -14.31
C LYS A 686 -0.22 -27.24 -13.95
N PHE A 687 0.28 -26.13 -14.48
CA PHE A 687 -0.49 -24.91 -14.68
C PHE A 687 -1.38 -25.09 -15.91
N ASP A 688 -2.67 -24.78 -15.80
CA ASP A 688 -3.55 -24.79 -16.98
C ASP A 688 -3.18 -23.69 -17.98
N THR A 689 -2.68 -22.56 -17.47
CA THR A 689 -2.03 -21.50 -18.25
C THR A 689 -0.57 -21.40 -17.80
N PRO A 690 0.38 -22.12 -18.42
CA PRO A 690 1.79 -22.10 -18.00
C PRO A 690 2.44 -20.73 -18.23
N PRO A 691 3.46 -20.34 -17.43
CA PRO A 691 4.23 -19.14 -17.70
C PRO A 691 4.97 -19.26 -19.04
N ARG A 692 5.41 -18.13 -19.61
CA ARG A 692 6.17 -18.13 -20.87
C ARG A 692 7.35 -19.12 -20.83
N PRO A 693 7.73 -19.75 -21.98
CA PRO A 693 8.69 -20.86 -22.02
C PRO A 693 10.04 -20.65 -21.32
N ARG A 694 10.48 -19.38 -21.18
CA ARG A 694 11.71 -18.99 -20.49
C ARG A 694 11.64 -19.16 -18.97
N ILE A 695 10.45 -19.23 -18.37
CA ILE A 695 10.27 -19.50 -16.96
C ILE A 695 10.08 -20.99 -16.79
N LYS A 696 11.08 -21.65 -16.21
CA LYS A 696 10.97 -23.03 -15.74
C LYS A 696 10.45 -22.99 -14.32
N LEU A 697 9.22 -23.45 -14.14
CA LEU A 697 8.53 -23.49 -12.86
C LEU A 697 7.81 -24.82 -12.73
N VAL A 698 8.07 -25.50 -11.62
CA VAL A 698 7.35 -26.70 -11.19
C VAL A 698 6.91 -26.42 -9.77
N GLU A 699 5.60 -26.44 -9.57
CA GLU A 699 4.92 -26.28 -8.28
C GLU A 699 3.77 -27.28 -8.29
N TYR A 700 3.36 -27.76 -7.12
CA TYR A 700 2.39 -28.84 -7.02
C TYR A 700 1.08 -28.32 -6.46
N HIS A 701 -0.02 -28.78 -7.05
CA HIS A 701 -1.36 -28.31 -6.77
C HIS A 701 -2.23 -29.51 -6.39
N LEU A 702 -2.74 -29.49 -5.16
CA LEU A 702 -3.71 -30.45 -4.65
C LEU A 702 -5.09 -29.78 -4.64
N MET A 703 -6.09 -30.56 -5.02
CA MET A 703 -7.50 -30.20 -4.93
C MET A 703 -8.26 -31.34 -4.28
N ASN A 704 -8.98 -31.03 -3.20
CA ASN A 704 -9.90 -31.91 -2.51
C ASN A 704 -11.34 -31.44 -2.73
N THR A 705 -12.20 -32.33 -3.21
CA THR A 705 -13.60 -32.00 -3.51
C THR A 705 -14.52 -33.02 -2.84
N PRO A 706 -15.56 -32.60 -2.10
CA PRO A 706 -16.61 -33.50 -1.64
C PRO A 706 -17.24 -34.23 -2.85
N PRO A 707 -17.65 -35.50 -2.71
CA PRO A 707 -18.11 -36.30 -3.85
C PRO A 707 -19.45 -35.83 -4.43
N THR A 708 -20.21 -35.02 -3.67
CA THR A 708 -21.49 -34.44 -4.09
C THR A 708 -21.55 -32.95 -3.79
N PRO A 709 -22.34 -32.16 -4.54
CA PRO A 709 -22.58 -30.75 -4.22
C PRO A 709 -23.37 -30.54 -2.92
N PHE A 710 -23.12 -29.43 -2.22
CA PHE A 710 -23.80 -29.06 -0.97
C PHE A 710 -24.19 -27.57 -0.97
N THR A 711 -25.26 -27.21 -0.27
CA THR A 711 -25.57 -25.80 0.06
C THR A 711 -24.81 -25.32 1.29
N PHE A 712 -24.35 -26.25 2.13
CA PHE A 712 -23.60 -25.98 3.35
C PHE A 712 -22.55 -27.06 3.55
N GLN A 713 -21.30 -26.68 3.78
CA GLN A 713 -20.21 -27.59 4.07
C GLN A 713 -19.26 -26.99 5.11
N THR A 714 -18.73 -27.85 5.96
CA THR A 714 -17.60 -27.51 6.84
C THR A 714 -16.37 -28.31 6.46
N PHE A 715 -15.18 -27.72 6.58
CA PHE A 715 -13.92 -28.44 6.41
C PHE A 715 -13.10 -28.33 7.70
N VAL A 716 -12.48 -29.44 8.10
CA VAL A 716 -11.58 -29.47 9.26
C VAL A 716 -10.24 -30.04 8.79
N THR A 717 -9.21 -29.21 8.82
CA THR A 717 -7.85 -29.57 8.41
C THR A 717 -6.88 -29.29 9.54
N VAL A 718 -5.97 -30.24 9.82
CA VAL A 718 -4.89 -30.06 10.79
C VAL A 718 -3.55 -30.08 10.05
N ILE A 719 -2.71 -29.07 10.28
CA ILE A 719 -1.38 -28.95 9.69
C ILE A 719 -0.35 -28.97 10.83
N ARG A 720 0.66 -29.83 10.69
CA ARG A 720 1.69 -30.08 11.72
C ARG A 720 3.08 -29.89 11.12
N PRO A 721 3.69 -28.69 11.23
CA PRO A 721 5.06 -28.45 10.78
C PRO A 721 6.10 -29.06 11.74
N TYR A 722 7.22 -29.53 11.20
CA TYR A 722 8.37 -30.05 11.94
C TYR A 722 9.66 -29.93 11.12
N LYS A 723 10.82 -29.97 11.78
CA LYS A 723 12.11 -30.03 11.09
C LYS A 723 12.22 -31.35 10.34
N SER A 724 12.60 -31.34 9.06
CA SER A 724 12.55 -32.52 8.18
C SER A 724 13.44 -33.69 8.64
N ALA A 725 14.57 -33.37 9.28
CA ALA A 725 15.47 -34.34 9.92
C ALA A 725 15.06 -34.75 11.35
N GLY A 726 14.04 -34.12 11.92
CA GLY A 726 13.56 -34.34 13.28
C GLY A 726 12.40 -35.34 13.37
N SER A 727 11.96 -35.58 14.61
CA SER A 727 10.71 -36.29 14.87
C SER A 727 9.52 -35.33 14.80
N LYS A 728 8.34 -35.86 14.46
CA LYS A 728 7.08 -35.10 14.58
C LYS A 728 6.84 -34.77 16.05
N THR A 729 6.58 -33.50 16.35
CA THR A 729 6.36 -32.98 17.71
C THR A 729 4.89 -32.99 18.13
N ALA A 730 3.98 -33.25 17.19
CA ALA A 730 2.55 -33.35 17.45
C ALA A 730 1.86 -34.53 16.75
N SER A 731 0.88 -35.13 17.43
CA SER A 731 0.03 -36.21 16.90
C SER A 731 -1.45 -36.01 17.22
N ILE A 732 -2.30 -36.32 16.24
CA ILE A 732 -3.75 -36.39 16.46
C ILE A 732 -4.05 -37.71 17.16
N GLU A 733 -4.55 -37.65 18.39
CA GLU A 733 -4.91 -38.84 19.16
C GLU A 733 -6.32 -39.32 18.87
N LYS A 734 -7.23 -38.35 18.70
CA LYS A 734 -8.64 -38.61 18.43
C LYS A 734 -9.24 -37.45 17.66
N SER A 735 -10.08 -37.76 16.69
CA SER A 735 -10.86 -36.76 15.96
C SER A 735 -12.16 -37.37 15.44
N GLU A 736 -13.29 -36.71 15.67
CA GLU A 736 -14.59 -37.18 15.18
C GLU A 736 -15.61 -36.05 15.01
N PRO A 737 -16.55 -36.19 14.06
CA PRO A 737 -17.72 -35.35 14.03
C PRO A 737 -18.55 -35.59 15.30
N VAL A 738 -19.12 -34.51 15.81
CA VAL A 738 -20.02 -34.48 16.98
C VAL A 738 -21.31 -33.76 16.57
N GLU A 739 -22.41 -33.93 17.32
CA GLU A 739 -23.79 -33.61 16.88
C GLU A 739 -23.96 -32.23 16.20
N SER A 740 -23.20 -31.21 16.61
CA SER A 740 -23.22 -29.86 16.02
C SER A 740 -21.87 -29.34 15.54
N GLY A 741 -20.83 -30.17 15.47
CA GLY A 741 -19.47 -29.68 15.24
C GLY A 741 -18.43 -30.77 15.06
N TYR A 742 -17.21 -30.48 15.48
CA TYR A 742 -16.07 -31.37 15.35
C TYR A 742 -15.17 -31.30 16.58
N GLY A 743 -14.79 -32.46 17.11
CA GLY A 743 -13.85 -32.60 18.22
C GLY A 743 -12.49 -33.08 17.73
N ILE A 744 -11.41 -32.45 18.19
CA ILE A 744 -10.03 -32.86 17.91
C ILE A 744 -9.24 -32.89 19.23
N LYS A 745 -8.55 -33.98 19.51
CA LYS A 745 -7.62 -34.11 20.63
C LYS A 745 -6.22 -34.36 20.06
N ILE A 746 -5.31 -33.44 20.37
CA ILE A 746 -3.95 -33.43 19.85
C ILE A 746 -2.98 -33.53 21.02
N ARG A 747 -1.97 -34.39 20.90
CA ARG A 747 -0.83 -34.45 21.81
C ARG A 747 0.33 -33.68 21.20
N THR A 748 0.92 -32.82 22.01
CA THR A 748 2.18 -32.10 21.73
C THR A 748 3.20 -32.46 22.80
N GLU A 749 4.44 -31.99 22.67
CA GLU A 749 5.44 -32.12 23.74
C GLU A 749 5.00 -31.45 25.06
N LEU A 750 4.11 -30.47 24.97
CA LEU A 750 3.62 -29.68 26.11
C LEU A 750 2.35 -30.27 26.74
N GLY A 751 1.80 -31.34 26.17
CA GLY A 751 0.63 -32.04 26.71
C GLY A 751 -0.50 -32.23 25.71
N GLN A 752 -1.68 -32.54 26.24
CA GLN A 752 -2.90 -32.76 25.45
C GLN A 752 -3.72 -31.47 25.35
N THR A 753 -4.19 -31.18 24.13
CA THR A 753 -5.09 -30.06 23.86
C THR A 753 -6.30 -30.55 23.08
N THR A 754 -7.48 -30.17 23.56
CA THR A 754 -8.77 -30.44 22.92
C THR A 754 -9.28 -29.19 22.23
N PHE A 755 -9.67 -29.33 20.97
CA PHE A 755 -10.33 -28.34 20.13
C PHE A 755 -11.77 -28.78 19.91
N LEU A 756 -12.72 -27.88 20.12
CA LEU A 756 -14.10 -28.01 19.68
C LEU A 756 -14.41 -26.91 18.68
N LEU A 757 -14.97 -27.30 17.54
CA LEU A 757 -15.25 -26.42 16.42
C LEU A 757 -16.71 -26.59 16.01
N GLN A 758 -17.45 -25.51 15.86
CA GLN A 758 -18.79 -25.51 15.29
C GLN A 758 -19.07 -24.20 14.54
N PRO A 759 -20.09 -24.14 13.67
CA PRO A 759 -20.51 -22.90 13.04
C PRO A 759 -20.97 -21.87 14.08
N ASP A 760 -20.90 -20.58 13.74
CA ASP A 760 -21.38 -19.50 14.62
C ASP A 760 -22.88 -19.68 14.92
N GLY A 761 -23.26 -19.36 16.16
CA GLY A 761 -24.62 -19.65 16.64
C GLY A 761 -24.89 -21.15 16.86
N GLY A 762 -23.83 -21.95 16.98
CA GLY A 762 -23.89 -23.37 17.29
C GLY A 762 -24.57 -23.69 18.62
N LYS A 763 -24.92 -24.96 18.81
CA LYS A 763 -25.57 -25.45 20.03
C LYS A 763 -24.53 -25.72 21.12
N PHE A 764 -25.01 -26.05 22.32
CA PHE A 764 -24.13 -26.59 23.35
C PHE A 764 -23.45 -27.86 22.84
N LEU A 765 -22.11 -27.88 22.90
CA LEU A 765 -21.28 -28.98 22.47
C LEU A 765 -20.45 -29.47 23.65
N ASN A 766 -20.40 -30.78 23.88
CA ASN A 766 -19.57 -31.42 24.90
C ASN A 766 -18.89 -32.64 24.32
N TRP A 767 -17.57 -32.69 24.42
CA TRP A 767 -16.76 -33.79 23.92
C TRP A 767 -15.48 -33.93 24.74
N GLU A 768 -15.17 -35.16 25.16
CA GLU A 768 -13.96 -35.47 25.94
C GLU A 768 -13.78 -34.62 27.22
N GLY A 769 -14.88 -34.21 27.86
CA GLY A 769 -14.87 -33.41 29.09
C GLY A 769 -14.69 -31.90 28.87
N VAL A 770 -14.60 -31.45 27.62
CA VAL A 770 -14.61 -30.03 27.24
C VAL A 770 -16.00 -29.68 26.73
N ALA A 771 -16.55 -28.57 27.20
CA ALA A 771 -17.84 -28.06 26.76
C ALA A 771 -17.72 -26.61 26.27
N THR A 772 -18.60 -26.23 25.35
CA THR A 772 -18.67 -24.87 24.78
C THR A 772 -20.08 -24.56 24.28
N SER A 773 -20.45 -23.29 24.35
CA SER A 773 -21.55 -22.73 23.55
C SER A 773 -21.05 -21.83 22.42
N GLY A 774 -19.79 -21.40 22.47
CA GLY A 774 -19.16 -20.65 21.39
C GLY A 774 -18.82 -21.52 20.17
N SER A 775 -18.53 -20.87 19.04
CA SER A 775 -18.10 -21.52 17.82
C SER A 775 -16.75 -22.23 17.91
N VAL A 776 -15.88 -21.79 18.82
CA VAL A 776 -14.54 -22.33 19.00
C VAL A 776 -14.20 -22.42 20.49
N ARG A 777 -13.67 -23.58 20.90
CA ARG A 777 -13.14 -23.80 22.25
C ARG A 777 -11.84 -24.58 22.18
N VAL A 778 -10.82 -24.11 22.90
CA VAL A 778 -9.52 -24.78 23.03
C VAL A 778 -9.16 -24.89 24.50
N VAL A 779 -8.95 -26.12 24.97
CA VAL A 779 -8.57 -26.40 26.36
C VAL A 779 -7.41 -27.38 26.38
N GLY A 780 -6.33 -27.03 27.06
CA GLY A 780 -5.14 -27.86 27.22
C GLY A 780 -4.12 -27.20 28.15
N ASP A 781 -2.93 -27.78 28.22
CA ASP A 781 -1.86 -27.27 29.10
C ASP A 781 -1.42 -25.85 28.69
N GLY A 782 -1.74 -24.88 29.56
CA GLY A 782 -1.45 -23.46 29.35
C GLY A 782 -2.39 -22.76 28.35
N VAL A 783 -3.50 -23.39 27.92
CA VAL A 783 -4.47 -22.80 26.99
C VAL A 783 -5.89 -23.02 27.49
N ASN A 784 -6.64 -21.92 27.62
CA ASN A 784 -8.07 -21.92 27.91
C ASN A 784 -8.70 -20.77 27.12
N PHE A 785 -9.25 -21.10 25.95
CA PHE A 785 -9.70 -20.13 24.97
C PHE A 785 -11.09 -20.48 24.45
N GLU A 786 -11.94 -19.46 24.31
CA GLU A 786 -13.28 -19.56 23.72
C GLU A 786 -13.62 -18.30 22.93
N ARG A 787 -14.33 -18.50 21.83
CA ARG A 787 -14.91 -17.45 20.99
C ARG A 787 -16.29 -17.87 20.52
N GLU A 788 -17.17 -16.89 20.38
CA GLU A 788 -18.51 -17.08 19.84
C GLU A 788 -18.52 -17.37 18.35
#